data_AF-A0A971XPS5-F1
#
_entry.id   AF-A0A971XPS5-F1
#
_cell.length_a   1.000
_cell.length_b   1.000
_cell.length_c   1.000
_cell.angle_alpha   90.00
_cell.angle_beta   90.00
_cell.angle_gamma   90.00
#
_symmetry.space_group_name_H-M   'P 1'
#
loop_
_entity.id
_entity.type
_entity.pdbx_description
1 polymer ?
#
loop_
_entity_poly.entity_id
_entity_poly.type
_entity_poly.pdbx_seq_one_letter_code
_entity_poly.pdbx_strand_id
1 'polypeptide(L)'
;MLPEIPPYEEVITLVSDSGIQFVDFAFQMNPAKEPAGRFAMEVSDVPVRLFHNKEKDEFFYEKEPGVVERVKRYEEVSMSTSVSFLDRKWLPLPMFRFRAPADFDEGPCNWARMRLALLDTPDLNGNTHRLTLAFDTRLMDRGEKSRYLAPSEEDLATGARFRLAFTSAETNWFMSQHWLNDWLEELYREHFTQKTSDDLAEDVGNKQHLVHYLNVLSLLCNKVISGECSVEPKVNIPEFKLVSKRPSVGAPPIPVDLILDIGNSRTCGILIEDHAQAGSGLKQHYALQMRNLNEPDQVYVLPFESNVEFTQVSFGKDHLSVKSGRHNAFQWPSMARVGVEASQLAARRKGTEGSTGLSSPKRYLWDNAPYSHGWIFNTAYIRTDAKTDAVAAPFSSLLNDYGSPLYKNELSLPVFSPHYTRSSLMTFMLAEILTHALIQINSPAQRLRRGHSHIPRYLRAIILTIPPGMPNIERALFETRMEEARDLVWKAMGWDTSDEAPSDSILKEMPTITVKWDEASCGQLVYLYTEISENFAGHPEEFFSTLARPEKTDRSKITLATIDIGGGTTDLVITDYSTEGASLAGSNVRIIPEQRFRDSFKVAGDDIVLDVIRKFILPAFEQSLFAANIKEPDVLMAQLCGNESINAVDAVYRQQLTRQIFTPLALQLLKAYEGYDPEYPVAAEELTCAERLGANAISTAVQNYVNSAISRHQGMHSTVLDLGAVPLIFDLQAVHNYFLEGQLNINRTFNALLEVVNMYKCDALLLTGRPSNLPGVQGYIRRLMPLSPNRIIPMRNYRTGGWYPFHTNGRITDPKSTASVGAMLCWL
;
A
#
# COMPACT_ATOMS: atom_id res chain seq x y z
N MET A 1 -4.32 4.44 -6.99
CA MET A 1 -4.16 5.76 -7.65
C MET A 1 -2.75 5.86 -8.17
N LEU A 2 -2.49 6.65 -9.20
CA LEU A 2 -1.12 6.82 -9.71
C LEU A 2 -0.28 7.65 -8.74
N PRO A 3 1.04 7.37 -8.61
CA PRO A 3 1.96 8.27 -7.94
C PRO A 3 1.91 9.67 -8.55
N GLU A 4 1.94 10.69 -7.69
CA GLU A 4 2.19 12.06 -8.15
C GLU A 4 3.59 12.16 -8.76
N ILE A 5 3.73 12.91 -9.85
CA ILE A 5 5.03 13.18 -10.48
C ILE A 5 5.52 14.55 -9.99
N PRO A 6 6.49 14.61 -9.05
CA PRO A 6 7.01 15.89 -8.60
C PRO A 6 7.96 16.47 -9.66
N PRO A 7 8.16 17.80 -9.67
CA PRO A 7 9.11 18.45 -10.57
C PRO A 7 10.55 18.21 -10.06
N TYR A 8 11.15 17.09 -10.45
CA TYR A 8 12.52 16.77 -10.06
C TYR A 8 13.52 17.81 -10.56
N GLU A 9 14.53 18.10 -9.74
CA GLU A 9 15.70 18.91 -10.10
C GLU A 9 16.59 18.16 -11.11
N GLU A 10 17.57 18.86 -11.71
CA GLU A 10 18.55 18.25 -12.63
C GLU A 10 19.38 17.13 -11.97
N VAL A 11 19.49 17.16 -10.64
CA VAL A 11 20.09 16.08 -9.86
C VAL A 11 19.17 15.62 -8.74
N ILE A 12 18.84 14.33 -8.76
CA ILE A 12 18.10 13.66 -7.71
C ILE A 12 19.08 13.05 -6.70
N THR A 13 18.86 13.30 -5.41
CA THR A 13 19.62 12.62 -4.36
C THR A 13 18.94 11.33 -3.94
N LEU A 14 19.72 10.28 -3.69
CA LEU A 14 19.27 9.00 -3.10
C LEU A 14 19.98 8.81 -1.76
N VAL A 15 19.28 8.35 -0.74
CA VAL A 15 19.91 8.09 0.57
C VAL A 15 20.55 6.71 0.54
N SER A 16 21.85 6.61 0.83
CA SER A 16 22.57 5.34 0.88
C SER A 16 21.98 4.38 1.93
N ASP A 17 21.90 3.09 1.62
CA ASP A 17 21.35 2.04 2.49
C ASP A 17 19.95 2.34 3.00
N SER A 18 19.08 2.98 2.21
CA SER A 18 17.68 3.28 2.57
C SER A 18 16.66 2.31 1.95
N GLY A 19 17.13 1.17 1.43
CA GLY A 19 16.33 0.19 0.72
C GLY A 19 16.13 0.52 -0.76
N ILE A 20 15.02 0.02 -1.33
CA ILE A 20 14.68 0.23 -2.74
C ILE A 20 13.94 1.55 -2.89
N GLN A 21 14.53 2.49 -3.61
CA GLN A 21 13.99 3.83 -3.82
C GLN A 21 13.35 3.95 -5.20
N PHE A 22 12.11 4.42 -5.24
CA PHE A 22 11.33 4.58 -6.46
C PHE A 22 11.34 6.04 -6.95
N VAL A 23 11.48 6.22 -8.27
CA VAL A 23 11.40 7.52 -8.94
C VAL A 23 10.48 7.36 -10.14
N ASP A 24 9.36 8.09 -10.14
CA ASP A 24 8.31 7.94 -11.14
C ASP A 24 8.33 9.10 -12.14
N PHE A 25 8.08 8.80 -13.40
CA PHE A 25 7.89 9.75 -14.49
C PHE A 25 6.60 9.42 -15.25
N ALA A 26 6.04 10.42 -15.92
CA ALA A 26 4.89 10.26 -16.81
C ALA A 26 5.13 11.02 -18.10
N PHE A 27 4.65 10.47 -19.21
CA PHE A 27 4.75 11.11 -20.52
C PHE A 27 3.62 10.66 -21.45
N GLN A 28 3.40 11.46 -22.49
CA GLN A 28 2.46 11.14 -23.56
C GLN A 28 3.23 10.59 -24.78
N MET A 29 2.79 9.44 -25.28
CA MET A 29 3.35 8.83 -26.48
C MET A 29 2.27 8.04 -27.21
N ASN A 30 2.28 8.09 -28.54
CA ASN A 30 1.53 7.15 -29.38
C ASN A 30 2.54 6.22 -30.06
N PRO A 31 2.71 4.97 -29.58
CA PRO A 31 3.76 4.07 -30.08
C PRO A 31 3.72 3.83 -31.59
N ALA A 32 2.54 3.92 -32.23
CA ALA A 32 2.39 3.72 -33.67
C ALA A 32 2.84 4.93 -34.51
N LYS A 33 2.98 6.12 -33.91
CA LYS A 33 3.46 7.34 -34.57
C LYS A 33 4.93 7.63 -34.28
N GLU A 34 5.55 6.88 -33.38
CA GLU A 34 6.98 7.03 -33.09
C GLU A 34 7.84 6.43 -34.21
N PRO A 35 8.97 7.07 -34.56
CA PRO A 35 9.86 6.55 -35.59
C PRO A 35 10.41 5.17 -35.21
N ALA A 36 10.56 4.30 -36.21
CA ALA A 36 11.24 3.02 -36.02
C ALA A 36 12.68 3.24 -35.56
N GLY A 37 13.16 2.37 -34.67
CA GLY A 37 14.56 2.28 -34.31
C GLY A 37 15.35 1.66 -35.45
N ARG A 38 16.54 2.18 -35.73
CA ARG A 38 17.47 1.62 -36.71
C ARG A 38 18.66 1.00 -36.01
N PHE A 39 19.08 -0.18 -36.47
CA PHE A 39 20.08 -0.98 -35.77
C PHE A 39 21.09 -1.59 -36.72
N ALA A 40 22.33 -1.71 -36.24
CA ALA A 40 23.40 -2.42 -36.93
C ALA A 40 24.13 -3.34 -35.95
N MET A 41 24.84 -4.33 -36.46
CA MET A 41 25.68 -5.22 -35.65
C MET A 41 27.11 -4.73 -35.64
N GLU A 42 27.70 -4.60 -34.45
CA GLU A 42 29.13 -4.35 -34.29
C GLU A 42 29.93 -5.66 -34.44
N VAL A 43 31.26 -5.54 -34.65
CA VAL A 43 32.21 -6.68 -34.64
C VAL A 43 32.15 -7.51 -33.36
N SER A 44 31.73 -6.89 -32.25
CA SER A 44 31.52 -7.52 -30.94
C SER A 44 30.29 -8.43 -30.85
N ASP A 45 29.50 -8.56 -31.93
CA ASP A 45 28.21 -9.26 -31.96
C ASP A 45 27.14 -8.64 -31.03
N VAL A 46 27.27 -7.34 -30.75
CA VAL A 46 26.31 -6.53 -30.00
C VAL A 46 25.58 -5.59 -30.98
N PRO A 47 24.23 -5.54 -30.96
CA PRO A 47 23.49 -4.58 -31.77
C PRO A 47 23.66 -3.17 -31.21
N VAL A 48 23.79 -2.20 -32.11
CA VAL A 48 23.92 -0.78 -31.79
C VAL A 48 22.76 -0.01 -32.42
N ARG A 49 22.18 0.93 -31.68
CA ARG A 49 21.16 1.83 -32.23
C ARG A 49 21.83 2.95 -33.01
N LEU A 50 21.32 3.21 -34.20
CA LEU A 50 21.77 4.28 -35.08
C LEU A 50 20.99 5.57 -34.83
N PHE A 51 21.71 6.68 -34.92
CA PHE A 51 21.20 8.05 -34.91
C PHE A 51 21.14 8.60 -36.33
N HIS A 52 20.21 9.53 -36.57
CA HIS A 52 20.02 10.15 -37.88
C HIS A 52 20.58 11.57 -37.89
N ASN A 53 21.48 11.79 -38.84
CA ASN A 53 21.92 13.12 -39.22
C ASN A 53 20.97 13.68 -40.27
N LYS A 54 20.09 14.61 -39.88
CA LYS A 54 19.10 15.20 -40.79
C LYS A 54 19.72 16.05 -41.92
N GLU A 55 20.89 16.65 -41.69
CA GLU A 55 21.52 17.53 -42.69
C GLU A 55 22.21 16.74 -43.79
N LYS A 56 22.91 15.66 -43.41
CA LYS A 56 23.66 14.81 -44.34
C LYS A 56 22.87 13.60 -44.83
N ASP A 57 21.70 13.37 -44.25
CA ASP A 57 20.87 12.17 -44.44
C ASP A 57 21.66 10.86 -44.26
N GLU A 58 22.47 10.82 -43.20
CA GLU A 58 23.35 9.69 -42.87
C GLU A 58 22.96 9.08 -41.51
N PHE A 59 23.10 7.76 -41.41
CA PHE A 59 22.94 7.04 -40.14
C PHE A 59 24.30 6.72 -39.53
N PHE A 60 24.41 6.90 -38.22
CA PHE A 60 25.67 6.75 -37.53
C PHE A 60 25.49 6.30 -36.08
N TYR A 61 26.56 5.83 -35.47
CA TYR A 61 26.63 5.62 -34.02
C TYR A 61 27.99 6.07 -33.48
N GLU A 62 28.04 6.38 -32.18
CA GLU A 62 29.28 6.71 -31.48
C GLU A 62 29.96 5.42 -31.03
N LYS A 63 31.08 5.07 -31.68
CA LYS A 63 31.84 3.85 -31.40
C LYS A 63 32.71 4.02 -30.15
N GLU A 64 33.38 5.15 -30.07
CA GLU A 64 34.15 5.61 -28.92
C GLU A 64 33.76 7.06 -28.64
N PRO A 65 33.97 7.59 -27.43
CA PRO A 65 33.64 8.98 -27.12
C PRO A 65 34.26 9.95 -28.14
N GLY A 66 33.41 10.64 -28.90
CA GLY A 66 33.78 11.58 -29.98
C GLY A 66 34.09 10.95 -31.34
N VAL A 67 34.11 9.62 -31.47
CA VAL A 67 34.37 8.90 -32.73
C VAL A 67 33.09 8.30 -33.29
N VAL A 68 32.66 8.82 -34.43
CA VAL A 68 31.41 8.43 -35.10
C VAL A 68 31.67 7.47 -36.26
N GLU A 69 30.96 6.34 -36.27
CA GLU A 69 30.97 5.36 -37.35
C GLU A 69 29.67 5.45 -38.17
N ARG A 70 29.80 5.52 -39.50
CA ARG A 70 28.66 5.69 -40.43
C ARG A 70 28.21 4.34 -40.98
N VAL A 71 26.91 4.12 -41.01
CA VAL A 71 26.32 2.83 -41.37
C VAL A 71 25.33 2.99 -42.52
N LYS A 72 25.49 2.16 -43.56
CA LYS A 72 24.62 2.14 -44.75
C LYS A 72 23.59 1.01 -44.75
N ARG A 73 23.84 -0.06 -44.01
CA ARG A 73 22.96 -1.23 -43.91
C ARG A 73 22.52 -1.36 -42.46
N TYR A 74 21.21 -1.34 -42.25
CA TYR A 74 20.61 -1.40 -40.94
C TYR A 74 19.29 -2.14 -41.00
N GLU A 75 18.88 -2.66 -39.85
CA GLU A 75 17.55 -3.21 -39.61
C GLU A 75 16.64 -2.12 -39.02
N GLU A 76 15.35 -2.16 -39.34
CA GLU A 76 14.34 -1.29 -38.75
C GLU A 76 13.39 -2.07 -37.83
N VAL A 77 13.22 -1.58 -36.60
CA VAL A 77 12.32 -2.17 -35.61
C VAL A 77 11.33 -1.14 -35.10
N SER A 78 10.03 -1.46 -35.20
CA SER A 78 8.94 -0.59 -34.77
C SER A 78 8.97 -0.35 -33.26
N MET A 79 8.81 0.91 -32.85
CA MET A 79 8.68 1.29 -31.44
C MET A 79 7.44 0.64 -30.80
N SER A 80 6.33 0.53 -31.55
CA SER A 80 5.10 -0.11 -31.07
C SER A 80 5.32 -1.56 -30.66
N THR A 81 6.12 -2.31 -31.43
CA THR A 81 6.44 -3.71 -31.12
C THR A 81 7.31 -3.78 -29.86
N SER A 82 8.35 -2.94 -29.75
CA SER A 82 9.24 -2.91 -28.59
C SER A 82 8.51 -2.53 -27.29
N VAL A 83 7.64 -1.51 -27.33
CA VAL A 83 6.87 -1.06 -26.15
C VAL A 83 5.85 -2.12 -25.74
N SER A 84 5.16 -2.75 -26.69
CA SER A 84 4.21 -3.84 -26.40
C SER A 84 4.92 -5.07 -25.81
N PHE A 85 6.13 -5.39 -26.30
CA PHE A 85 6.94 -6.50 -25.80
C PHE A 85 7.34 -6.27 -24.33
N LEU A 86 7.79 -5.06 -24.01
CA LEU A 86 8.40 -4.72 -22.72
C LEU A 86 7.41 -4.07 -21.73
N ASP A 87 6.13 -3.97 -22.08
CA ASP A 87 5.10 -3.39 -21.21
C ASP A 87 5.02 -4.14 -19.87
N ARG A 88 5.05 -3.35 -18.78
CA ARG A 88 5.00 -3.79 -17.38
C ARG A 88 6.11 -4.75 -16.97
N LYS A 89 7.19 -4.88 -17.75
CA LYS A 89 8.37 -5.69 -17.41
C LYS A 89 9.42 -4.85 -16.68
N TRP A 90 10.02 -5.42 -15.64
CA TRP A 90 11.22 -4.85 -15.03
C TRP A 90 12.45 -5.17 -15.87
N LEU A 91 13.26 -4.14 -16.12
CA LEU A 91 14.45 -4.23 -16.96
C LEU A 91 15.65 -3.64 -16.21
N PRO A 92 16.85 -4.26 -16.29
CA PRO A 92 18.11 -3.61 -15.94
C PRO A 92 18.21 -2.22 -16.58
N LEU A 93 18.76 -1.24 -15.87
CA LEU A 93 18.98 0.11 -16.38
C LEU A 93 20.49 0.46 -16.30
N PRO A 94 21.14 0.88 -17.39
CA PRO A 94 22.56 1.25 -17.41
C PRO A 94 22.79 2.63 -16.77
N MET A 95 22.58 2.72 -15.46
CA MET A 95 22.85 3.92 -14.68
C MET A 95 24.27 3.87 -14.12
N PHE A 96 25.24 4.45 -14.81
CA PHE A 96 26.66 4.30 -14.50
C PHE A 96 27.25 5.54 -13.85
N ARG A 97 28.38 5.35 -13.14
CA ARG A 97 29.16 6.47 -12.59
C ARG A 97 29.69 7.31 -13.75
N PHE A 98 29.41 8.61 -13.70
CA PHE A 98 29.79 9.58 -14.71
C PHE A 98 30.93 10.48 -14.21
N ARG A 99 31.96 10.64 -15.03
CA ARG A 99 33.06 11.57 -14.83
C ARG A 99 33.04 12.63 -15.93
N ALA A 100 32.83 13.87 -15.53
CA ALA A 100 32.92 15.00 -16.46
C ALA A 100 34.34 15.05 -17.10
N PRO A 101 34.46 15.36 -18.40
CA PRO A 101 33.42 15.94 -19.27
C PRO A 101 32.52 14.94 -20.02
N ALA A 102 32.87 13.66 -20.17
CA ALA A 102 32.07 12.71 -20.97
C ALA A 102 32.36 11.21 -20.71
N ASP A 103 33.00 10.87 -19.60
CA ASP A 103 33.51 9.51 -19.35
C ASP A 103 32.59 8.73 -18.41
N PHE A 104 32.44 7.43 -18.67
CA PHE A 104 31.59 6.52 -17.89
C PHE A 104 32.42 5.34 -17.41
N ASP A 105 32.28 5.01 -16.13
CA ASP A 105 32.82 3.75 -15.63
C ASP A 105 31.98 2.57 -16.12
N GLU A 106 32.61 1.40 -16.23
CA GLU A 106 31.92 0.12 -16.38
C GLU A 106 31.20 -0.27 -15.07
N GLY A 107 30.07 0.39 -14.79
CA GLY A 107 29.20 0.14 -13.65
C GLY A 107 28.81 1.39 -12.85
N PRO A 108 28.02 1.22 -11.78
CA PRO A 108 27.54 -0.05 -11.25
C PRO A 108 26.46 -0.69 -12.13
N CYS A 109 26.50 -2.00 -12.34
CA CYS A 109 25.65 -2.65 -13.35
C CYS A 109 24.41 -3.38 -12.83
N ASN A 110 24.23 -3.57 -11.51
CA ASN A 110 23.07 -4.24 -10.93
C ASN A 110 22.51 -3.49 -9.70
N TRP A 111 22.13 -2.22 -9.90
CA TRP A 111 21.56 -1.38 -8.84
C TRP A 111 20.40 -0.50 -9.29
N ALA A 112 20.10 -0.43 -10.59
CA ALA A 112 19.00 0.35 -11.15
C ALA A 112 18.14 -0.51 -12.07
N ARG A 113 16.81 -0.33 -11.99
CA ARG A 113 15.80 -0.97 -12.85
C ARG A 113 14.83 0.07 -13.40
N MET A 114 14.27 -0.21 -14.56
CA MET A 114 13.15 0.53 -15.12
C MET A 114 11.96 -0.37 -15.41
N ARG A 115 10.75 0.18 -15.32
CA ARG A 115 9.51 -0.45 -15.76
C ARG A 115 8.64 0.59 -16.46
N LEU A 116 8.30 0.32 -17.72
CA LEU A 116 7.39 1.11 -18.52
C LEU A 116 6.00 0.47 -18.45
N ALA A 117 4.96 1.26 -18.20
CA ALA A 117 3.57 0.79 -18.15
C ALA A 117 2.68 1.68 -19.00
N LEU A 118 1.95 1.08 -19.94
CA LEU A 118 0.83 1.70 -20.61
C LEU A 118 -0.36 1.79 -19.65
N LEU A 119 -0.98 2.97 -19.59
CA LEU A 119 -2.19 3.20 -18.80
C LEU A 119 -3.44 2.85 -19.62
N ASP A 120 -4.41 2.20 -18.97
CA ASP A 120 -5.72 1.88 -19.59
C ASP A 120 -6.46 3.17 -19.99
N THR A 121 -6.31 4.22 -19.18
CA THR A 121 -6.83 5.56 -19.44
C THR A 121 -5.75 6.60 -19.17
N PRO A 122 -5.66 7.68 -19.95
CA PRO A 122 -4.71 8.75 -19.68
C PRO A 122 -4.90 9.33 -18.27
N ASP A 123 -3.82 9.76 -17.64
CA ASP A 123 -3.90 10.43 -16.34
C ASP A 123 -4.52 11.84 -16.43
N LEU A 124 -4.67 12.51 -15.28
CA LEU A 124 -5.27 13.85 -15.20
C LEU A 124 -4.54 14.91 -16.05
N ASN A 125 -3.27 14.68 -16.39
CA ASN A 125 -2.47 15.57 -17.24
C ASN A 125 -2.40 15.08 -18.70
N GLY A 126 -3.16 14.04 -19.07
CA GLY A 126 -3.19 13.47 -20.41
C GLY A 126 -2.04 12.51 -20.72
N ASN A 127 -1.21 12.15 -19.75
CA ASN A 127 -0.13 11.20 -19.97
C ASN A 127 -0.69 9.80 -20.16
N THR A 128 -0.10 9.05 -21.08
CA THR A 128 -0.54 7.69 -21.45
C THR A 128 0.37 6.61 -20.89
N HIS A 129 1.59 6.96 -20.48
CA HIS A 129 2.59 6.02 -20.01
C HIS A 129 3.16 6.45 -18.66
N ARG A 130 3.51 5.47 -17.84
CA ARG A 130 4.28 5.63 -16.60
C ARG A 130 5.61 4.91 -16.71
N LEU A 131 6.67 5.60 -16.31
CA LEU A 131 8.01 5.03 -16.17
C LEU A 131 8.37 5.05 -14.68
N THR A 132 8.52 3.89 -14.09
CA THR A 132 9.01 3.75 -12.72
C THR A 132 10.45 3.27 -12.75
N LEU A 133 11.35 4.04 -12.14
CA LEU A 133 12.71 3.62 -11.85
C LEU A 133 12.78 3.09 -10.42
N ALA A 134 13.52 2.01 -10.21
CA ALA A 134 13.83 1.48 -8.88
C ALA A 134 15.35 1.42 -8.69
N PHE A 135 15.83 1.96 -7.57
CA PHE A 135 17.23 1.97 -7.20
C PHE A 135 17.45 1.19 -5.91
N ASP A 136 18.29 0.15 -5.96
CA ASP A 136 18.80 -0.51 -4.77
C ASP A 136 19.96 0.32 -4.21
N THR A 137 19.68 1.05 -3.13
CA THR A 137 20.63 2.00 -2.53
C THR A 137 21.65 1.35 -1.60
N ARG A 138 21.66 0.02 -1.48
CA ARG A 138 22.64 -0.71 -0.67
C ARG A 138 24.04 -0.54 -1.23
N LEU A 139 24.98 -0.17 -0.37
CA LEU A 139 26.39 -0.02 -0.74
C LEU A 139 27.10 -1.38 -0.82
N MET A 140 28.10 -1.48 -1.69
CA MET A 140 29.00 -2.63 -1.77
C MET A 140 30.46 -2.20 -1.78
N ASP A 141 31.31 -2.93 -1.07
CA ASP A 141 32.75 -2.68 -1.05
C ASP A 141 33.39 -2.98 -2.40
N ARG A 142 34.13 -2.00 -2.90
CA ARG A 142 34.90 -2.09 -4.14
C ARG A 142 36.31 -2.58 -3.82
N GLY A 143 36.49 -3.89 -3.71
CA GLY A 143 37.83 -4.47 -3.73
C GLY A 143 38.50 -4.29 -5.10
N GLU A 144 39.84 -4.28 -5.18
CA GLU A 144 40.59 -4.06 -6.45
C GLU A 144 40.22 -5.04 -7.58
N LYS A 145 39.69 -6.22 -7.25
CA LYS A 145 39.28 -7.27 -8.21
C LYS A 145 37.77 -7.53 -8.25
N SER A 146 36.98 -6.76 -7.50
CA SER A 146 35.52 -6.95 -7.43
C SER A 146 34.82 -6.25 -8.59
N ARG A 147 33.83 -6.91 -9.20
CA ARG A 147 32.99 -6.29 -10.22
C ARG A 147 32.22 -5.12 -9.62
N TYR A 148 32.07 -4.04 -10.38
CA TYR A 148 31.31 -2.87 -9.95
C TYR A 148 29.81 -3.10 -10.13
N LEU A 149 29.16 -3.69 -9.11
CA LEU A 149 27.76 -4.14 -9.19
C LEU A 149 26.77 -3.17 -8.53
N ALA A 150 27.21 -2.43 -7.51
CA ALA A 150 26.43 -1.45 -6.75
C ALA A 150 27.31 -0.24 -6.39
N PRO A 151 26.72 0.92 -6.05
CA PRO A 151 27.47 2.04 -5.50
C PRO A 151 28.28 1.65 -4.25
N SER A 152 29.38 2.35 -4.02
CA SER A 152 30.34 2.08 -2.94
C SER A 152 30.46 3.26 -1.96
N GLU A 153 31.10 3.03 -0.81
CA GLU A 153 31.46 4.10 0.13
C GLU A 153 32.40 5.16 -0.51
N GLU A 154 33.25 4.75 -1.47
CA GLU A 154 34.08 5.68 -2.25
C GLU A 154 33.24 6.63 -3.11
N ASP A 155 32.21 6.09 -3.78
CA ASP A 155 31.29 6.90 -4.60
C ASP A 155 30.54 7.92 -3.74
N LEU A 156 30.16 7.50 -2.54
CA LEU A 156 29.50 8.35 -1.56
C LEU A 156 30.42 9.48 -1.09
N ALA A 157 31.66 9.15 -0.70
CA ALA A 157 32.65 10.10 -0.20
C ALA A 157 33.08 11.12 -1.26
N THR A 158 33.24 10.69 -2.51
CA THR A 158 33.59 11.56 -3.63
C THR A 158 32.40 12.34 -4.18
N GLY A 159 31.18 12.01 -3.76
CA GLY A 159 29.94 12.61 -4.25
C GLY A 159 29.69 12.33 -5.73
N ALA A 160 30.02 11.12 -6.18
CA ALA A 160 29.90 10.67 -7.56
C ALA A 160 28.50 10.93 -8.14
N ARG A 161 28.47 11.29 -9.42
CA ARG A 161 27.25 11.42 -10.20
C ARG A 161 27.01 10.14 -10.98
N PHE A 162 25.75 9.75 -11.08
CA PHE A 162 25.31 8.61 -11.87
C PHE A 162 24.37 9.08 -12.95
N ARG A 163 24.58 8.61 -14.18
CA ARG A 163 23.81 9.01 -15.36
C ARG A 163 23.42 7.81 -16.20
N LEU A 164 22.32 7.96 -16.91
CA LEU A 164 21.89 6.97 -17.89
C LEU A 164 22.90 6.95 -19.05
N ALA A 165 23.56 5.81 -19.24
CA ALA A 165 24.37 5.52 -20.42
C ALA A 165 23.47 4.98 -21.54
N PHE A 166 23.76 5.37 -22.78
CA PHE A 166 22.89 5.00 -23.91
C PHE A 166 23.64 4.72 -25.21
N THR A 167 24.75 5.41 -25.46
CA THR A 167 25.49 5.24 -26.71
C THR A 167 26.18 3.87 -26.75
N SER A 168 26.57 3.41 -27.94
CA SER A 168 27.33 2.17 -28.07
C SER A 168 28.64 2.23 -27.27
N ALA A 169 29.38 3.34 -27.38
CA ALA A 169 30.60 3.58 -26.61
C ALA A 169 30.42 3.39 -25.10
N GLU A 170 29.26 3.77 -24.55
CA GLU A 170 28.99 3.71 -23.11
C GLU A 170 28.40 2.36 -22.66
N THR A 171 27.63 1.69 -23.52
CA THR A 171 26.80 0.53 -23.11
C THR A 171 27.28 -0.81 -23.63
N ASN A 172 28.21 -0.86 -24.60
CA ASN A 172 28.66 -2.11 -25.24
C ASN A 172 29.05 -3.19 -24.22
N TRP A 173 29.90 -2.83 -23.23
CA TRP A 173 30.32 -3.73 -22.14
C TRP A 173 29.14 -4.25 -21.30
N PHE A 174 28.12 -3.42 -21.07
CA PHE A 174 26.93 -3.82 -20.33
C PHE A 174 26.06 -4.77 -21.15
N MET A 175 25.90 -4.49 -22.44
CA MET A 175 25.18 -5.36 -23.38
C MET A 175 25.87 -6.71 -23.59
N SER A 176 27.18 -6.82 -23.37
CA SER A 176 27.89 -8.10 -23.43
C SER A 176 27.77 -8.95 -22.15
N GLN A 177 27.12 -8.46 -21.08
CA GLN A 177 26.98 -9.21 -19.84
C GLN A 177 26.03 -10.41 -20.02
N HIS A 178 26.49 -11.63 -19.72
CA HIS A 178 25.70 -12.84 -19.90
C HIS A 178 24.36 -12.80 -19.14
N TRP A 179 24.36 -12.30 -17.90
CA TRP A 179 23.14 -12.25 -17.08
C TRP A 179 22.06 -11.31 -17.65
N LEU A 180 22.46 -10.24 -18.35
CA LEU A 180 21.56 -9.32 -19.04
C LEU A 180 21.00 -9.94 -20.32
N ASN A 181 21.86 -10.61 -21.10
CA ASN A 181 21.44 -11.31 -22.32
C ASN A 181 20.43 -12.41 -22.00
N ASP A 182 20.75 -13.29 -21.05
CA ASP A 182 19.84 -14.34 -20.58
C ASP A 182 18.50 -13.75 -20.13
N TRP A 183 18.53 -12.58 -19.45
CA TRP A 183 17.33 -11.91 -18.96
C TRP A 183 16.42 -11.45 -20.08
N LEU A 184 16.98 -10.75 -21.06
CA LEU A 184 16.23 -10.21 -22.18
C LEU A 184 15.78 -11.32 -23.13
N GLU A 185 16.60 -12.36 -23.31
CA GLU A 185 16.24 -13.56 -24.07
C GLU A 185 15.06 -14.29 -23.43
N GLU A 186 15.08 -14.53 -22.11
CA GLU A 186 13.98 -15.20 -21.40
C GLU A 186 12.68 -14.41 -21.55
N LEU A 187 12.72 -13.07 -21.38
CA LEU A 187 11.56 -12.21 -21.63
C LEU A 187 11.05 -12.33 -23.06
N TYR A 188 11.95 -12.36 -24.05
CA TYR A 188 11.60 -12.46 -25.47
C TYR A 188 10.88 -13.78 -25.77
N ARG A 189 11.42 -14.90 -25.28
CA ARG A 189 10.81 -16.23 -25.43
C ARG A 189 9.44 -16.33 -24.73
N GLU A 190 9.28 -15.69 -23.58
CA GLU A 190 8.00 -15.65 -22.84
C GLU A 190 6.92 -14.81 -23.52
N HIS A 191 7.31 -13.80 -24.30
CA HIS A 191 6.36 -12.92 -25.00
C HIS A 191 5.94 -13.51 -26.34
N PHE A 192 6.89 -13.98 -27.16
CA PHE A 192 6.64 -14.45 -28.52
C PHE A 192 6.37 -15.96 -28.59
N THR A 193 5.49 -16.47 -27.72
CA THR A 193 5.17 -17.91 -27.62
C THR A 193 4.49 -18.50 -28.86
N GLN A 194 3.99 -17.64 -29.77
CA GLN A 194 3.34 -18.06 -31.01
C GLN A 194 4.35 -18.37 -32.14
N LYS A 195 5.60 -17.91 -32.02
CA LYS A 195 6.65 -18.20 -33.00
C LYS A 195 7.11 -19.66 -32.88
N THR A 196 7.56 -20.25 -34.00
CA THR A 196 8.14 -21.60 -33.95
C THR A 196 9.46 -21.59 -33.18
N SER A 197 9.90 -22.76 -32.70
CA SER A 197 11.18 -22.88 -32.00
C SER A 197 12.36 -22.44 -32.87
N ASP A 198 12.29 -22.68 -34.18
CA ASP A 198 13.35 -22.33 -35.12
C ASP A 198 13.39 -20.81 -35.36
N ASP A 199 12.23 -20.17 -35.57
CA ASP A 199 12.14 -18.71 -35.71
C ASP A 199 12.63 -18.00 -34.44
N LEU A 200 12.28 -18.50 -33.25
CA LEU A 200 12.75 -17.95 -31.99
C LEU A 200 14.28 -18.12 -31.83
N ALA A 201 14.84 -19.24 -32.29
CA ALA A 201 16.27 -19.46 -32.24
C ALA A 201 17.02 -18.53 -33.21
N GLU A 202 16.47 -18.29 -34.39
CA GLU A 202 16.98 -17.32 -35.37
C GLU A 202 16.94 -15.89 -34.81
N ASP A 203 15.80 -15.45 -34.27
CA ASP A 203 15.64 -14.12 -33.67
C ASP A 203 16.64 -13.88 -32.51
N VAL A 204 16.79 -14.88 -31.64
CA VAL A 204 17.72 -14.82 -30.52
C VAL A 204 19.16 -14.81 -31.02
N GLY A 205 19.48 -15.61 -32.04
CA GLY A 205 20.77 -15.59 -32.73
C GLY A 205 21.09 -14.21 -33.32
N ASN A 206 20.08 -13.55 -33.88
CA ASN A 206 20.12 -12.19 -34.41
C ASN A 206 19.97 -11.09 -33.35
N LYS A 207 20.00 -11.44 -32.05
CA LYS A 207 19.96 -10.50 -30.91
C LYS A 207 18.73 -9.59 -30.87
N GLN A 208 17.58 -10.03 -31.38
CA GLN A 208 16.34 -9.24 -31.42
C GLN A 208 15.89 -8.74 -30.04
N HIS A 209 16.14 -9.53 -28.98
CA HIS A 209 15.86 -9.15 -27.60
C HIS A 209 16.63 -7.90 -27.15
N LEU A 210 17.91 -7.76 -27.53
CA LEU A 210 18.72 -6.57 -27.27
C LEU A 210 18.27 -5.37 -28.10
N VAL A 211 17.93 -5.61 -29.38
CA VAL A 211 17.41 -4.58 -30.29
C VAL A 211 16.15 -3.91 -29.72
N HIS A 212 15.17 -4.70 -29.26
CA HIS A 212 13.97 -4.16 -28.65
C HIS A 212 14.25 -3.39 -27.35
N TYR A 213 15.17 -3.88 -26.53
CA TYR A 213 15.58 -3.22 -25.28
C TYR A 213 16.22 -1.85 -25.54
N LEU A 214 17.17 -1.77 -26.47
CA LEU A 214 17.78 -0.51 -26.91
C LEU A 214 16.76 0.44 -27.53
N ASN A 215 15.72 -0.09 -28.19
CA ASN A 215 14.64 0.73 -28.73
C ASN A 215 13.87 1.46 -27.62
N VAL A 216 13.46 0.75 -26.56
CA VAL A 216 12.77 1.37 -25.42
C VAL A 216 13.70 2.32 -24.66
N LEU A 217 14.97 1.95 -24.47
CA LEU A 217 15.96 2.80 -23.81
C LEU A 217 16.14 4.16 -24.52
N SER A 218 15.94 4.19 -25.85
CA SER A 218 16.04 5.43 -26.64
C SER A 218 14.99 6.49 -26.29
N LEU A 219 13.87 6.11 -25.68
CA LEU A 219 12.85 7.04 -25.21
C LEU A 219 13.35 7.94 -24.06
N LEU A 220 14.46 7.55 -23.41
CA LEU A 220 15.02 8.18 -22.22
C LEU A 220 16.28 9.03 -22.52
N CYS A 221 16.71 9.10 -23.79
CA CYS A 221 18.02 9.64 -24.17
C CYS A 221 18.08 11.17 -24.17
N ASN A 222 18.96 11.76 -23.36
CA ASN A 222 19.16 13.21 -23.26
C ASN A 222 20.46 13.76 -23.86
N LYS A 223 21.27 12.91 -24.51
CA LYS A 223 22.60 13.31 -25.01
C LYS A 223 22.53 13.76 -26.47
N VAL A 224 22.96 15.01 -26.73
CA VAL A 224 23.37 15.45 -28.06
C VAL A 224 24.75 14.86 -28.32
N ILE A 225 24.82 13.77 -29.09
CA ILE A 225 26.09 13.30 -29.64
C ILE A 225 26.60 14.41 -30.57
N SER A 226 27.82 14.87 -30.32
CA SER A 226 28.57 15.88 -31.08
C SER A 226 27.88 16.40 -32.34
N GLY A 227 27.08 17.46 -32.17
CA GLY A 227 26.67 18.37 -33.24
C GLY A 227 25.43 18.04 -34.07
N GLU A 228 24.99 16.78 -34.24
CA GLU A 228 24.00 16.46 -35.29
C GLU A 228 23.08 15.28 -34.91
N CYS A 229 22.30 15.39 -33.83
CA CYS A 229 21.31 14.37 -33.46
C CYS A 229 19.95 14.98 -33.10
N SER A 230 18.86 14.47 -33.69
CA SER A 230 17.51 15.06 -33.63
C SER A 230 16.48 14.24 -32.84
N VAL A 231 16.91 13.34 -31.96
CA VAL A 231 15.97 12.52 -31.17
C VAL A 231 15.69 13.25 -29.86
N GLU A 232 14.52 13.88 -29.77
CA GLU A 232 14.04 14.45 -28.50
C GLU A 232 13.62 13.31 -27.55
N PRO A 233 14.15 13.25 -26.32
CA PRO A 233 13.69 12.29 -25.33
C PRO A 233 12.20 12.48 -25.02
N LYS A 234 11.49 11.38 -24.75
CA LYS A 234 10.15 11.44 -24.15
C LYS A 234 10.21 11.73 -22.66
N VAL A 235 11.28 11.29 -22.01
CA VAL A 235 11.55 11.53 -20.59
C VAL A 235 13.00 11.93 -20.43
N ASN A 236 13.25 13.11 -19.86
CA ASN A 236 14.60 13.49 -19.45
C ASN A 236 14.91 12.88 -18.09
N ILE A 237 15.83 11.91 -18.06
CA ILE A 237 16.26 11.26 -16.82
C ILE A 237 17.37 12.11 -16.17
N PRO A 238 17.14 12.64 -14.95
CA PRO A 238 18.13 13.46 -14.25
C PRO A 238 19.38 12.67 -13.84
N GLU A 239 20.42 13.40 -13.40
CA GLU A 239 21.55 12.74 -12.76
C GLU A 239 21.16 12.28 -11.34
N PHE A 240 21.81 11.23 -10.84
CA PHE A 240 21.61 10.73 -9.48
C PHE A 240 22.89 10.91 -8.66
N LYS A 241 22.73 11.18 -7.37
CA LYS A 241 23.84 11.21 -6.40
C LYS A 241 23.41 10.54 -5.11
N LEU A 242 24.29 9.74 -4.51
CA LEU A 242 24.05 9.24 -3.16
C LEU A 242 24.43 10.27 -2.09
N VAL A 243 23.64 10.35 -1.03
CA VAL A 243 23.92 11.15 0.16
C VAL A 243 24.06 10.25 1.38
N SER A 244 24.98 10.63 2.26
CA SER A 244 25.37 9.79 3.39
C SER A 244 24.28 9.72 4.45
N LYS A 245 24.19 8.54 5.07
CA LYS A 245 23.41 8.27 6.29
C LYS A 245 24.04 8.84 7.57
N ARG A 246 25.33 9.25 7.52
CA ARG A 246 26.04 9.79 8.67
C ARG A 246 25.64 11.24 8.92
N PRO A 247 25.51 11.68 10.18
CA PRO A 247 25.27 13.08 10.50
C PRO A 247 26.35 13.95 9.88
N SER A 248 25.95 14.88 9.01
CA SER A 248 26.88 15.87 8.47
C SER A 248 26.90 17.11 9.37
N VAL A 249 28.08 17.68 9.58
CA VAL A 249 28.25 18.91 10.37
C VAL A 249 27.47 20.04 9.67
N GLY A 250 26.39 20.50 10.28
CA GLY A 250 25.52 21.58 9.76
C GLY A 250 24.23 21.14 9.08
N ALA A 251 24.04 19.83 8.80
CA ALA A 251 22.78 19.28 8.29
C ALA A 251 22.52 17.89 8.92
N PRO A 252 22.02 17.84 10.17
CA PRO A 252 21.69 16.59 10.83
C PRO A 252 20.49 15.91 10.15
N PRO A 253 20.40 14.57 10.18
CA PRO A 253 19.25 13.83 9.67
C PRO A 253 17.96 14.23 10.40
N ILE A 254 16.85 14.26 9.67
CA ILE A 254 15.55 14.67 10.20
C ILE A 254 14.88 13.47 10.90
N PRO A 255 14.51 13.58 12.19
CA PRO A 255 13.75 12.54 12.88
C PRO A 255 12.34 12.45 12.32
N VAL A 256 11.83 11.23 12.19
CA VAL A 256 10.45 10.95 11.81
C VAL A 256 9.81 10.04 12.84
N ASP A 257 8.58 10.35 13.24
CA ASP A 257 7.77 9.46 14.05
C ASP A 257 6.64 8.87 13.21
N LEU A 258 6.40 7.57 13.38
CA LEU A 258 5.32 6.84 12.72
C LEU A 258 4.19 6.57 13.72
N ILE A 259 3.00 7.04 13.41
CA ILE A 259 1.79 6.74 14.18
C ILE A 259 0.94 5.76 13.38
N LEU A 260 0.55 4.66 14.02
CA LEU A 260 -0.23 3.59 13.42
C LEU A 260 -1.50 3.33 14.25
N ASP A 261 -2.61 3.33 13.54
CA ASP A 261 -3.90 2.90 14.05
C ASP A 261 -4.35 1.66 13.30
N ILE A 262 -4.15 0.50 13.92
CA ILE A 262 -4.43 -0.79 13.30
C ILE A 262 -5.78 -1.29 13.78
N GLY A 263 -6.83 -1.04 13.02
CA GLY A 263 -8.15 -1.60 13.29
C GLY A 263 -8.27 -3.06 12.84
N ASN A 264 -9.35 -3.71 13.28
CA ASN A 264 -9.67 -5.07 12.83
C ASN A 264 -9.89 -5.13 11.31
N SER A 265 -10.61 -4.16 10.73
CA SER A 265 -10.94 -4.18 9.30
C SER A 265 -10.12 -3.18 8.49
N ARG A 266 -9.70 -2.06 9.08
CA ARG A 266 -8.91 -1.02 8.40
C ARG A 266 -7.81 -0.44 9.29
N THR A 267 -6.69 -0.10 8.67
CA THR A 267 -5.49 0.49 9.26
C THR A 267 -5.24 1.88 8.69
N CYS A 268 -4.73 2.79 9.52
CA CYS A 268 -4.34 4.15 9.15
C CYS A 268 -2.94 4.46 9.69
N GLY A 269 -2.14 5.23 8.96
CA GLY A 269 -0.78 5.61 9.35
C GLY A 269 -0.45 7.07 9.03
N ILE A 270 0.28 7.73 9.92
CA ILE A 270 0.79 9.10 9.75
C ILE A 270 2.28 9.12 10.06
N LEU A 271 3.04 9.86 9.26
CA LEU A 271 4.46 10.16 9.49
C LEU A 271 4.60 11.64 9.85
N ILE A 272 5.46 11.95 10.81
CA ILE A 272 5.69 13.32 11.33
C ILE A 272 7.19 13.62 11.31
N GLU A 273 7.61 14.61 10.51
CA GLU A 273 8.99 15.09 10.45
C GLU A 273 9.24 16.19 11.49
N ASP A 274 10.31 16.04 12.27
CA ASP A 274 10.73 17.03 13.26
C ASP A 274 11.82 17.95 12.70
N HIS A 275 11.40 19.09 12.16
CA HIS A 275 12.32 20.12 11.68
C HIS A 275 12.59 21.11 12.82
N ALA A 276 13.75 20.99 13.47
CA ALA A 276 14.15 21.82 14.62
C ALA A 276 13.96 23.34 14.45
N GLN A 277 13.94 23.84 13.21
CA GLN A 277 13.78 25.27 12.88
C GLN A 277 12.34 25.69 12.54
N ALA A 278 11.39 24.76 12.35
CA ALA A 278 10.06 25.04 11.78
C ALA A 278 8.92 25.21 12.80
N GLY A 279 9.20 25.10 14.10
CA GLY A 279 8.15 25.09 15.15
C GLY A 279 7.29 23.82 15.10
N SER A 280 6.18 23.82 15.87
CA SER A 280 5.28 22.67 16.09
C SER A 280 5.16 21.70 14.89
N GLY A 281 5.41 20.41 15.15
CA GLY A 281 5.35 19.30 14.17
C GLY A 281 4.00 19.13 13.45
N LEU A 282 2.97 19.89 13.86
CA LEU A 282 1.66 19.94 13.23
C LEU A 282 1.67 20.36 11.76
N LYS A 283 2.72 21.02 11.26
CA LYS A 283 2.82 21.38 9.83
C LYS A 283 3.64 20.38 9.01
N GLN A 284 4.34 19.47 9.67
CA GLN A 284 5.37 18.60 9.08
C GLN A 284 4.94 17.13 9.04
N HIS A 285 3.64 16.87 8.88
CA HIS A 285 3.10 15.52 8.80
C HIS A 285 2.63 15.14 7.39
N TYR A 286 2.43 13.85 7.15
CA TYR A 286 1.81 13.31 5.94
C TYR A 286 1.31 11.87 6.17
N ALA A 287 0.39 11.42 5.31
CA ALA A 287 -0.14 10.07 5.36
C ALA A 287 0.91 9.01 4.97
N LEU A 288 0.86 7.85 5.63
CA LEU A 288 1.57 6.66 5.19
C LEU A 288 1.05 6.23 3.81
N GLN A 289 1.95 6.05 2.86
CA GLN A 289 1.67 5.65 1.49
C GLN A 289 2.17 4.23 1.24
N MET A 290 1.26 3.34 0.85
CA MET A 290 1.56 1.99 0.41
C MET A 290 1.71 1.97 -1.11
N ARG A 291 2.77 1.35 -1.63
CA ARG A 291 2.95 1.11 -3.07
C ARG A 291 2.56 -0.33 -3.38
N ASN A 292 1.75 -0.55 -4.42
CA ASN A 292 1.47 -1.90 -4.88
C ASN A 292 2.74 -2.46 -5.54
N LEU A 293 3.36 -3.50 -4.98
CA LEU A 293 4.63 -3.98 -5.52
C LEU A 293 4.45 -4.90 -6.73
N ASN A 294 3.26 -5.49 -6.91
CA ASN A 294 2.86 -6.17 -8.15
C ASN A 294 2.58 -5.18 -9.30
N GLU A 295 2.03 -4.00 -8.98
CA GLU A 295 1.77 -2.92 -9.94
C GLU A 295 2.36 -1.60 -9.44
N PRO A 296 3.70 -1.40 -9.54
CA PRO A 296 4.40 -0.25 -8.94
C PRO A 296 3.91 1.12 -9.37
N ASP A 297 3.19 1.21 -10.49
CA ASP A 297 2.49 2.41 -10.96
C ASP A 297 1.25 2.77 -10.13
N GLN A 298 0.89 1.98 -9.10
CA GLN A 298 -0.22 2.24 -8.18
C GLN A 298 0.26 2.44 -6.74
N VAL A 299 -0.27 3.47 -6.09
CA VAL A 299 -0.10 3.78 -4.67
C VAL A 299 -1.45 4.00 -3.97
N TYR A 300 -1.44 3.90 -2.64
CA TYR A 300 -2.59 4.09 -1.76
C TYR A 300 -2.18 4.92 -0.53
N VAL A 301 -2.89 6.02 -0.27
CA VAL A 301 -2.60 6.99 0.82
C VAL A 301 -3.72 7.08 1.87
N LEU A 302 -4.86 6.43 1.62
CA LEU A 302 -6.00 6.42 2.52
C LEU A 302 -5.92 5.23 3.48
N PRO A 303 -6.71 5.22 4.58
CA PRO A 303 -6.80 4.04 5.43
C PRO A 303 -7.14 2.79 4.60
N PHE A 304 -6.44 1.70 4.83
CA PHE A 304 -6.44 0.49 3.98
C PHE A 304 -6.88 -0.74 4.76
N GLU A 305 -7.26 -1.83 4.08
CA GLU A 305 -7.75 -3.05 4.71
C GLU A 305 -6.67 -3.75 5.55
N SER A 306 -7.06 -4.27 6.72
CA SER A 306 -6.17 -5.05 7.59
C SER A 306 -6.01 -6.50 7.12
N ASN A 307 -5.64 -6.69 5.86
CA ASN A 307 -5.39 -8.00 5.25
C ASN A 307 -3.89 -8.23 5.08
N VAL A 308 -3.45 -9.48 5.21
CA VAL A 308 -2.08 -9.90 4.91
C VAL A 308 -2.08 -11.08 3.94
N GLU A 309 -1.28 -11.01 2.89
CA GLU A 309 -1.05 -12.11 1.94
C GLU A 309 0.45 -12.37 1.79
N PHE A 310 0.86 -13.63 1.81
CA PHE A 310 2.21 -14.01 1.43
C PHE A 310 2.34 -13.93 -0.08
N THR A 311 3.28 -13.10 -0.55
CA THR A 311 3.68 -13.08 -1.96
C THR A 311 5.09 -12.52 -2.09
N GLN A 312 5.85 -13.06 -3.01
CA GLN A 312 7.22 -12.62 -3.27
C GLN A 312 7.21 -11.41 -4.21
N VAL A 313 7.90 -10.34 -3.81
CA VAL A 313 8.16 -9.22 -4.72
C VAL A 313 9.18 -9.64 -5.75
N SER A 314 8.94 -9.28 -7.00
CA SER A 314 9.88 -9.46 -8.09
C SER A 314 10.19 -8.12 -8.72
N PHE A 315 11.49 -7.80 -8.81
CA PHE A 315 12.02 -6.72 -9.64
C PHE A 315 12.54 -7.27 -10.98
N GLY A 316 11.87 -8.33 -11.47
CA GLY A 316 12.15 -9.05 -12.69
C GLY A 316 12.72 -10.47 -12.47
N LYS A 317 13.71 -10.87 -13.26
CA LYS A 317 14.28 -12.22 -13.27
C LYS A 317 15.38 -12.38 -12.21
N ASP A 318 14.99 -12.53 -10.95
CA ASP A 318 15.93 -12.62 -9.82
C ASP A 318 16.96 -13.75 -9.99
N HIS A 319 16.55 -14.91 -10.53
CA HIS A 319 17.46 -16.05 -10.82
C HIS A 319 18.55 -15.71 -11.83
N LEU A 320 18.33 -14.72 -12.70
CA LEU A 320 19.32 -14.19 -13.63
C LEU A 320 20.08 -13.01 -13.02
N SER A 321 19.43 -12.18 -12.20
CA SER A 321 20.08 -11.12 -11.42
C SER A 321 21.26 -11.65 -10.60
N VAL A 322 21.08 -12.80 -9.93
CA VAL A 322 22.13 -13.44 -9.11
C VAL A 322 23.36 -13.83 -9.94
N LYS A 323 23.20 -14.16 -11.24
CA LYS A 323 24.33 -14.49 -12.14
C LYS A 323 25.27 -13.30 -12.39
N SER A 324 24.86 -12.08 -12.06
CA SER A 324 25.77 -10.91 -12.04
C SER A 324 26.91 -11.05 -11.01
N GLY A 325 26.69 -11.87 -9.98
CA GLY A 325 27.53 -12.00 -8.78
C GLY A 325 26.93 -11.33 -7.54
N ARG A 326 25.87 -10.51 -7.69
CA ARG A 326 25.17 -9.86 -6.57
C ARG A 326 23.93 -10.66 -6.18
N HIS A 327 24.03 -11.43 -5.10
CA HIS A 327 22.95 -12.30 -4.61
C HIS A 327 21.84 -11.55 -3.84
N ASN A 328 22.14 -10.31 -3.42
CA ASN A 328 21.27 -9.52 -2.56
C ASN A 328 20.72 -8.26 -3.26
N ALA A 329 20.69 -8.26 -4.59
CA ALA A 329 20.16 -7.17 -5.40
C ALA A 329 18.63 -7.10 -5.28
N PHE A 330 18.07 -5.91 -5.04
CA PHE A 330 16.62 -5.67 -5.02
C PHE A 330 15.83 -6.56 -4.05
N GLN A 331 16.43 -6.93 -2.93
CA GLN A 331 15.75 -7.67 -1.87
C GLN A 331 14.77 -6.76 -1.11
N TRP A 332 13.50 -7.15 -1.06
CA TRP A 332 12.51 -6.54 -0.19
C TRP A 332 12.55 -7.20 1.20
N PRO A 333 12.62 -6.47 2.32
CA PRO A 333 12.82 -7.01 3.66
C PRO A 333 11.54 -7.60 4.28
N SER A 334 10.61 -8.09 3.45
CA SER A 334 9.34 -8.70 3.86
C SER A 334 8.82 -9.62 2.76
N MET A 335 8.12 -10.68 3.15
CA MET A 335 7.51 -11.63 2.22
C MET A 335 5.97 -11.60 2.23
N ALA A 336 5.40 -10.55 2.81
CA ALA A 336 3.96 -10.34 2.90
C ALA A 336 3.55 -9.01 2.24
N ARG A 337 2.32 -8.91 1.74
CA ARG A 337 1.67 -7.67 1.29
C ARG A 337 0.49 -7.36 2.19
N VAL A 338 0.12 -6.10 2.25
CA VAL A 338 -0.98 -5.61 3.08
C VAL A 338 -1.90 -4.65 2.32
N GLY A 339 -3.06 -4.33 2.90
CA GLY A 339 -3.97 -3.33 2.34
C GLY A 339 -4.66 -3.77 1.05
N VAL A 340 -4.74 -2.84 0.10
CA VAL A 340 -5.46 -3.05 -1.16
C VAL A 340 -4.79 -4.14 -2.01
N GLU A 341 -3.45 -4.17 -2.06
CA GLU A 341 -2.70 -5.20 -2.78
C GLU A 341 -3.02 -6.60 -2.24
N ALA A 342 -2.96 -6.78 -0.91
CA ALA A 342 -3.35 -8.03 -0.26
C ALA A 342 -4.81 -8.39 -0.55
N SER A 343 -5.72 -7.43 -0.52
CA SER A 343 -7.14 -7.68 -0.79
C SER A 343 -7.39 -8.16 -2.23
N GLN A 344 -6.69 -7.57 -3.21
CA GLN A 344 -6.75 -7.99 -4.61
C GLN A 344 -6.17 -9.39 -4.83
N LEU A 345 -5.00 -9.66 -4.23
CA LEU A 345 -4.37 -10.98 -4.25
C LEU A 345 -5.29 -12.04 -3.65
N ALA A 346 -5.93 -11.73 -2.51
CA ALA A 346 -6.80 -12.67 -1.81
C ALA A 346 -8.09 -12.99 -2.57
N ALA A 347 -8.63 -12.00 -3.30
CA ALA A 347 -9.82 -12.16 -4.14
C ALA A 347 -9.57 -13.00 -5.38
N ARG A 348 -8.31 -13.05 -5.87
CA ARG A 348 -7.90 -13.78 -7.08
C ARG A 348 -7.30 -15.16 -6.81
N ARG A 349 -7.29 -15.63 -5.56
CA ARG A 349 -6.78 -16.98 -5.21
C ARG A 349 -7.56 -18.05 -5.98
N LYS A 350 -6.86 -19.00 -6.63
CA LYS A 350 -7.51 -20.10 -7.38
C LYS A 350 -8.25 -21.10 -6.48
N GLY A 351 -8.06 -21.04 -5.16
CA GLY A 351 -8.69 -21.91 -4.16
C GLY A 351 -8.03 -23.29 -4.01
N THR A 352 -7.28 -23.75 -5.02
CA THR A 352 -6.50 -25.00 -4.99
C THR A 352 -5.09 -24.83 -4.41
N GLU A 353 -4.62 -23.59 -4.31
CA GLU A 353 -3.26 -23.24 -3.90
C GLU A 353 -3.02 -23.65 -2.43
N GLY A 354 -3.91 -23.27 -1.51
CA GLY A 354 -3.73 -23.43 -0.06
C GLY A 354 -3.95 -22.11 0.67
N SER A 355 -3.54 -22.03 1.93
CA SER A 355 -3.64 -20.80 2.72
C SER A 355 -2.52 -19.83 2.36
N THR A 356 -2.86 -18.72 1.73
CA THR A 356 -1.89 -17.71 1.28
C THR A 356 -1.89 -16.43 2.10
N GLY A 357 -2.70 -16.34 3.17
CA GLY A 357 -2.85 -15.11 3.95
C GLY A 357 -4.07 -15.10 4.86
N LEU A 358 -4.20 -14.06 5.68
CA LEU A 358 -5.21 -13.91 6.74
C LEU A 358 -5.81 -12.51 6.73
N SER A 359 -7.12 -12.41 6.92
CA SER A 359 -7.78 -11.14 7.22
C SER A 359 -7.75 -10.87 8.72
N SER A 360 -7.49 -9.62 9.09
CA SER A 360 -7.52 -9.12 10.47
C SER A 360 -6.62 -9.90 11.45
N PRO A 361 -5.29 -10.01 11.25
CA PRO A 361 -4.41 -10.73 12.17
C PRO A 361 -4.53 -10.30 13.63
N LYS A 362 -4.91 -9.04 13.90
CA LYS A 362 -5.22 -8.49 15.24
C LYS A 362 -6.24 -9.33 16.02
N ARG A 363 -7.23 -9.97 15.35
CA ARG A 363 -8.23 -10.85 16.00
C ARG A 363 -7.65 -12.16 16.53
N TYR A 364 -6.45 -12.53 16.08
CA TYR A 364 -5.80 -13.80 16.36
C TYR A 364 -4.52 -13.64 17.17
N LEU A 365 -4.29 -12.49 17.81
CA LEU A 365 -3.12 -12.25 18.66
C LEU A 365 -2.92 -13.36 19.72
N TRP A 366 -4.02 -13.89 20.25
CA TRP A 366 -4.02 -14.97 21.25
C TRP A 366 -3.69 -16.35 20.68
N ASP A 367 -3.78 -16.55 19.36
CA ASP A 367 -3.60 -17.87 18.74
C ASP A 367 -2.14 -18.13 18.35
N ASN A 368 -1.43 -18.80 19.27
CA ASN A 368 -0.06 -19.26 19.09
C ASN A 368 0.02 -20.74 18.65
N ALA A 369 -1.08 -21.37 18.25
CA ALA A 369 -1.05 -22.74 17.75
C ALA A 369 -0.42 -22.79 16.34
N PRO A 370 0.44 -23.79 16.06
CA PRO A 370 0.96 -24.02 14.71
C PRO A 370 -0.18 -24.24 13.72
N TYR A 371 -0.14 -23.56 12.58
CA TYR A 371 -1.18 -23.69 11.56
C TYR A 371 -0.87 -24.88 10.65
N SER A 372 -1.49 -26.03 10.95
CA SER A 372 -1.16 -27.34 10.37
C SER A 372 -1.29 -27.46 8.84
N HIS A 373 -2.04 -26.57 8.18
CA HIS A 373 -2.18 -26.60 6.72
C HIS A 373 -0.98 -25.96 6.00
N GLY A 374 -0.12 -25.25 6.74
CA GLY A 374 1.00 -24.48 6.20
C GLY A 374 0.56 -23.22 5.45
N TRP A 375 1.54 -22.38 5.15
CA TRP A 375 1.36 -21.16 4.36
C TRP A 375 2.14 -21.24 3.05
N ILE A 376 1.51 -20.80 1.97
CA ILE A 376 2.10 -20.79 0.63
C ILE A 376 2.04 -19.38 0.03
N PHE A 377 2.89 -19.11 -0.96
CA PHE A 377 2.82 -17.85 -1.69
C PHE A 377 1.58 -17.82 -2.60
N ASN A 378 0.94 -16.65 -2.63
CA ASN A 378 -0.10 -16.34 -3.60
C ASN A 378 0.52 -16.19 -4.99
N THR A 379 0.09 -17.02 -5.95
CA THR A 379 0.62 -17.05 -7.31
C THR A 379 -0.32 -16.42 -8.34
N ALA A 380 -1.31 -15.62 -7.92
CA ALA A 380 -2.29 -15.01 -8.83
C ALA A 380 -1.68 -14.25 -10.02
N TYR A 381 -0.46 -13.71 -9.86
CA TYR A 381 0.26 -12.99 -10.91
C TYR A 381 1.47 -13.76 -11.49
N ILE A 382 1.78 -14.95 -10.98
CA ILE A 382 2.90 -15.78 -11.45
C ILE A 382 2.32 -16.92 -12.29
N ARG A 383 2.80 -17.07 -13.53
CA ARG A 383 2.39 -18.15 -14.46
C ARG A 383 3.02 -19.49 -14.09
N THR A 384 2.91 -19.92 -12.83
CA THR A 384 3.35 -21.25 -12.39
C THR A 384 2.25 -21.93 -11.60
N ASP A 385 1.93 -23.17 -11.98
CA ASP A 385 0.98 -24.01 -11.24
C ASP A 385 1.65 -24.75 -10.06
N ALA A 386 2.96 -24.56 -9.86
CA ALA A 386 3.68 -25.09 -8.72
C ALA A 386 3.31 -24.31 -7.45
N LYS A 387 2.86 -25.04 -6.41
CA LYS A 387 2.73 -24.50 -5.07
C LYS A 387 4.11 -24.21 -4.50
N THR A 388 4.33 -22.98 -4.07
CA THR A 388 5.58 -22.57 -3.41
C THR A 388 5.26 -22.21 -1.98
N ASP A 389 5.94 -22.86 -1.04
CA ASP A 389 5.85 -22.56 0.39
C ASP A 389 6.22 -21.10 0.65
N ALA A 390 5.58 -20.47 1.64
CA ALA A 390 5.81 -19.08 2.02
C ALA A 390 7.16 -18.90 2.74
N VAL A 391 8.25 -19.19 2.02
CA VAL A 391 9.63 -19.19 2.50
C VAL A 391 10.45 -18.38 1.49
N ALA A 392 10.72 -17.12 1.82
CA ALA A 392 11.59 -16.26 1.02
C ALA A 392 12.59 -15.49 1.90
N ALA A 393 13.86 -15.56 1.49
CA ALA A 393 14.93 -14.75 2.05
C ALA A 393 14.70 -13.26 1.70
N PRO A 394 15.19 -12.33 2.53
CA PRO A 394 15.94 -12.55 3.77
C PRO A 394 15.05 -12.84 5.00
N PHE A 395 13.73 -12.65 4.89
CA PHE A 395 12.85 -12.69 6.05
C PHE A 395 12.70 -14.10 6.64
N SER A 396 12.52 -15.13 5.80
CA SER A 396 12.33 -16.51 6.25
C SER A 396 13.57 -17.09 6.96
N SER A 397 14.77 -16.66 6.58
CA SER A 397 16.02 -17.08 7.25
C SER A 397 16.16 -16.58 8.69
N LEU A 398 15.28 -15.67 9.13
CA LEU A 398 15.30 -15.07 10.46
C LEU A 398 14.20 -15.64 11.38
N LEU A 399 13.41 -16.59 10.87
CA LEU A 399 12.24 -17.13 11.54
C LEU A 399 12.32 -18.65 11.64
N ASN A 400 11.69 -19.23 12.67
CA ASN A 400 11.41 -20.65 12.72
C ASN A 400 10.08 -21.01 12.02
N ASP A 401 9.74 -22.30 12.00
CA ASP A 401 8.50 -22.84 11.41
C ASP A 401 7.20 -22.19 11.92
N TYR A 402 7.21 -21.63 13.14
CA TYR A 402 6.03 -21.06 13.79
C TYR A 402 5.93 -19.54 13.63
N GLY A 403 6.90 -18.92 12.96
CA GLY A 403 6.94 -17.49 12.70
C GLY A 403 7.52 -16.69 13.87
N SER A 404 8.20 -17.37 14.79
CA SER A 404 8.94 -16.71 15.88
C SER A 404 10.37 -16.39 15.42
N PRO A 405 10.90 -15.20 15.77
CA PRO A 405 12.28 -14.86 15.43
C PRO A 405 13.31 -15.79 16.06
N LEU A 406 14.34 -16.16 15.28
CA LEU A 406 15.40 -17.08 15.72
C LEU A 406 16.24 -16.49 16.86
N TYR A 407 16.42 -15.17 16.91
CA TYR A 407 17.18 -14.51 17.97
C TYR A 407 16.57 -14.70 19.37
N LYS A 408 15.29 -15.10 19.46
CA LYS A 408 14.64 -15.42 20.75
C LYS A 408 15.06 -16.78 21.31
N ASN A 409 15.57 -17.68 20.46
CA ASN A 409 16.01 -19.01 20.87
C ASN A 409 17.05 -19.55 19.87
N GLU A 410 18.32 -19.49 20.26
CA GLU A 410 19.48 -19.91 19.44
C GLU A 410 19.44 -21.38 18.98
N LEU A 411 18.70 -22.25 19.67
CA LEU A 411 18.53 -23.65 19.28
C LEU A 411 17.50 -23.83 18.15
N SER A 412 16.75 -22.79 17.79
CA SER A 412 15.77 -22.84 16.72
C SER A 412 16.46 -22.83 15.36
N LEU A 413 15.98 -23.67 14.45
CA LEU A 413 16.44 -23.66 13.06
C LEU A 413 15.59 -22.70 12.22
N PRO A 414 16.17 -22.13 11.15
CA PRO A 414 15.39 -21.42 10.13
C PRO A 414 14.25 -22.28 9.59
N VAL A 415 13.17 -21.62 9.19
CA VAL A 415 11.95 -22.27 8.71
C VAL A 415 12.25 -23.28 7.59
N PHE A 416 11.77 -24.50 7.81
CA PHE A 416 11.73 -25.58 6.82
C PHE A 416 10.30 -25.79 6.33
N SER A 417 9.31 -25.67 7.22
CA SER A 417 7.89 -25.78 6.87
C SER A 417 7.12 -24.61 7.49
N PRO A 418 6.49 -23.74 6.67
CA PRO A 418 5.87 -22.52 7.15
C PRO A 418 4.53 -22.79 7.83
N HIS A 419 4.56 -23.30 9.07
CA HIS A 419 3.39 -23.52 9.94
C HIS A 419 3.14 -22.31 10.86
N TYR A 420 3.40 -21.11 10.34
CA TYR A 420 3.33 -19.85 11.08
C TYR A 420 2.01 -19.73 11.86
N THR A 421 2.10 -19.33 13.12
CA THR A 421 0.92 -19.15 13.97
C THR A 421 0.07 -17.98 13.46
N ARG A 422 -1.25 -18.00 13.66
CA ARG A 422 -2.10 -16.87 13.26
C ARG A 422 -1.72 -15.57 14.00
N SER A 423 -1.21 -15.66 15.23
CA SER A 423 -0.62 -14.52 15.96
C SER A 423 0.60 -13.94 15.24
N SER A 424 1.52 -14.77 14.75
CA SER A 424 2.72 -14.31 14.04
C SER A 424 2.41 -13.57 12.73
N LEU A 425 1.28 -13.84 12.07
CA LEU A 425 0.83 -13.08 10.89
C LEU A 425 0.66 -11.58 11.16
N MET A 426 0.47 -11.19 12.44
CA MET A 426 0.53 -9.79 12.84
C MET A 426 1.94 -9.19 12.66
N THR A 427 2.99 -9.94 13.02
CA THR A 427 4.40 -9.55 12.82
C THR A 427 4.70 -9.33 11.34
N PHE A 428 4.24 -10.23 10.45
CA PHE A 428 4.41 -10.07 9.00
C PHE A 428 3.69 -8.83 8.45
N MET A 429 2.45 -8.59 8.88
CA MET A 429 1.70 -7.39 8.49
C MET A 429 2.42 -6.11 8.94
N LEU A 430 2.89 -6.07 10.19
CA LEU A 430 3.62 -4.93 10.76
C LEU A 430 4.97 -4.70 10.06
N ALA A 431 5.69 -5.77 9.73
CA ALA A 431 6.97 -5.70 9.03
C ALA A 431 6.80 -5.07 7.63
N GLU A 432 5.75 -5.42 6.91
CA GLU A 432 5.44 -4.83 5.60
C GLU A 432 5.09 -3.34 5.72
N ILE A 433 4.22 -2.97 6.67
CA ILE A 433 3.86 -1.57 6.95
C ILE A 433 5.10 -0.74 7.29
N LEU A 434 5.96 -1.27 8.16
CA LEU A 434 7.20 -0.63 8.57
C LEU A 434 8.17 -0.46 7.39
N THR A 435 8.28 -1.47 6.53
CA THR A 435 9.12 -1.41 5.31
C THR A 435 8.67 -0.28 4.39
N HIS A 436 7.37 -0.15 4.15
CA HIS A 436 6.83 0.96 3.37
C HIS A 436 7.10 2.33 4.02
N ALA A 437 6.96 2.45 5.34
CA ALA A 437 7.26 3.68 6.05
C ALA A 437 8.73 4.09 5.89
N LEU A 438 9.68 3.16 6.09
CA LEU A 438 11.12 3.41 5.96
C LEU A 438 11.52 3.86 4.54
N ILE A 439 10.91 3.28 3.52
CA ILE A 439 11.16 3.67 2.13
C ILE A 439 10.53 5.03 1.85
N GLN A 440 9.31 5.29 2.33
CA GLN A 440 8.61 6.55 2.08
C GLN A 440 9.37 7.76 2.65
N ILE A 441 9.85 7.68 3.90
CA ILE A 441 10.53 8.82 4.56
C ILE A 441 11.79 9.28 3.81
N ASN A 442 12.46 8.37 3.10
CA ASN A 442 13.65 8.66 2.31
C ASN A 442 13.41 8.74 0.80
N SER A 443 12.16 8.52 0.34
CA SER A 443 11.82 8.60 -1.07
C SER A 443 12.13 10.00 -1.65
N PRO A 444 12.74 10.07 -2.85
CA PRO A 444 13.06 11.37 -3.46
C PRO A 444 11.86 12.29 -3.60
N ALA A 445 10.70 11.73 -3.98
CA ALA A 445 9.46 12.48 -4.11
C ALA A 445 9.01 13.07 -2.76
N GLN A 446 9.07 12.29 -1.67
CA GLN A 446 8.64 12.77 -0.36
C GLN A 446 9.57 13.85 0.19
N ARG A 447 10.89 13.65 0.11
CA ARG A 447 11.87 14.63 0.59
C ARG A 447 11.80 15.93 -0.22
N LEU A 448 11.51 15.87 -1.51
CA LEU A 448 11.27 17.05 -2.32
C LEU A 448 10.02 17.81 -1.85
N ARG A 449 8.91 17.12 -1.57
CA ARG A 449 7.66 17.75 -1.07
C ARG A 449 7.81 18.42 0.29
N ARG A 450 8.61 17.84 1.21
CA ARG A 450 8.84 18.41 2.55
C ARG A 450 9.97 19.45 2.59
N GLY A 451 10.68 19.63 1.49
CA GLY A 451 11.91 20.43 1.45
C GLY A 451 13.10 19.70 2.08
N HIS A 452 14.28 20.32 2.02
CA HIS A 452 15.54 19.69 2.41
C HIS A 452 15.78 18.38 1.65
N SER A 453 15.64 18.44 0.32
CA SER A 453 15.69 17.29 -0.60
C SER A 453 16.97 16.47 -0.54
N HIS A 454 18.04 16.96 0.11
CA HIS A 454 19.34 16.30 0.28
C HIS A 454 19.59 15.77 1.70
N ILE A 455 18.73 16.08 2.67
CA ILE A 455 18.89 15.64 4.07
C ILE A 455 18.17 14.29 4.25
N PRO A 456 18.84 13.25 4.80
CA PRO A 456 18.20 11.96 5.07
C PRO A 456 17.21 12.04 6.24
N ARG A 457 16.23 11.14 6.26
CA ARG A 457 15.25 10.97 7.35
C ARG A 457 15.51 9.65 8.06
N TYR A 458 15.31 9.61 9.38
CA TYR A 458 15.38 8.37 10.16
C TYR A 458 14.14 8.18 11.00
N LEU A 459 13.75 6.93 11.24
CA LEU A 459 12.59 6.62 12.06
C LEU A 459 13.00 6.60 13.53
N ARG A 460 12.48 7.55 14.33
CA ARG A 460 12.80 7.75 15.76
C ARG A 460 11.85 6.97 16.67
N ALA A 461 10.57 7.01 16.38
CA ALA A 461 9.54 6.36 17.19
C ALA A 461 8.42 5.75 16.35
N ILE A 462 7.83 4.67 16.87
CA ILE A 462 6.61 4.04 16.37
C ILE A 462 5.58 4.10 17.50
N ILE A 463 4.44 4.73 17.24
CA ILE A 463 3.37 4.87 18.19
C ILE A 463 2.13 4.14 17.70
N LEU A 464 1.61 3.24 18.53
CA LEU A 464 0.44 2.42 18.24
C LEU A 464 -0.76 2.87 19.06
N THR A 465 -1.90 3.08 18.40
CA THR A 465 -3.19 3.21 19.08
C THR A 465 -3.84 1.84 19.28
N ILE A 466 -4.69 1.76 20.29
CA ILE A 466 -5.36 0.53 20.71
C ILE A 466 -6.82 0.77 21.11
N PRO A 467 -7.70 -0.22 21.01
CA PRO A 467 -9.06 -0.09 21.51
C PRO A 467 -9.05 0.10 23.04
N PRO A 468 -9.96 0.92 23.58
CA PRO A 468 -10.01 1.17 25.03
C PRO A 468 -10.30 -0.10 25.84
N GLY A 469 -11.04 -1.05 25.27
CA GLY A 469 -11.37 -2.34 25.89
C GLY A 469 -10.37 -3.47 25.63
N MET A 470 -9.23 -3.21 24.97
CA MET A 470 -8.24 -4.26 24.68
C MET A 470 -7.65 -4.84 25.98
N PRO A 471 -7.74 -6.16 26.22
CA PRO A 471 -7.15 -6.81 27.39
C PRO A 471 -5.64 -6.58 27.48
N ASN A 472 -5.09 -6.45 28.69
CA ASN A 472 -3.65 -6.22 28.90
C ASN A 472 -2.76 -7.29 28.25
N ILE A 473 -3.21 -8.55 28.23
CA ILE A 473 -2.49 -9.66 27.58
C ILE A 473 -2.43 -9.45 26.07
N GLU A 474 -3.55 -9.09 25.43
CA GLU A 474 -3.58 -8.80 23.99
C GLU A 474 -2.76 -7.55 23.65
N ARG A 475 -2.76 -6.53 24.52
CA ARG A 475 -1.92 -5.34 24.39
C ARG A 475 -0.43 -5.71 24.41
N ALA A 476 0.00 -6.51 25.38
CA ALA A 476 1.39 -6.96 25.49
C ALA A 476 1.79 -7.81 24.28
N LEU A 477 0.93 -8.71 23.82
CA LEU A 477 1.17 -9.47 22.60
C LEU A 477 1.31 -8.55 21.38
N PHE A 478 0.42 -7.56 21.24
CA PHE A 478 0.49 -6.63 20.12
C PHE A 478 1.79 -5.82 20.11
N GLU A 479 2.24 -5.34 21.28
CA GLU A 479 3.53 -4.67 21.45
C GLU A 479 4.69 -5.60 21.06
N THR A 480 4.71 -6.84 21.56
CA THR A 480 5.71 -7.85 21.18
C THR A 480 5.72 -8.11 19.67
N ARG A 481 4.56 -8.17 18.99
CA ARG A 481 4.51 -8.36 17.53
C ARG A 481 5.13 -7.18 16.77
N MET A 482 5.01 -5.96 17.30
CA MET A 482 5.67 -4.78 16.72
C MET A 482 7.18 -4.79 16.96
N GLU A 483 7.63 -5.19 18.16
CA GLU A 483 9.05 -5.35 18.45
C GLU A 483 9.69 -6.38 17.53
N GLU A 484 9.07 -7.56 17.39
CA GLU A 484 9.54 -8.60 16.46
C GLU A 484 9.58 -8.09 15.03
N ALA A 485 8.55 -7.36 14.58
CA ALA A 485 8.50 -6.82 13.22
C ALA A 485 9.63 -5.81 12.97
N ARG A 486 9.89 -4.92 13.93
CA ARG A 486 11.01 -3.97 13.89
C ARG A 486 12.34 -4.70 13.78
N ASP A 487 12.59 -5.64 14.68
CA ASP A 487 13.87 -6.35 14.76
C ASP A 487 14.12 -7.19 13.49
N LEU A 488 13.09 -7.88 12.99
CA LEU A 488 13.17 -8.66 11.76
C LEU A 488 13.44 -7.79 10.53
N VAL A 489 12.77 -6.64 10.40
CA VAL A 489 13.03 -5.71 9.29
C VAL A 489 14.46 -5.17 9.37
N TRP A 490 14.94 -4.79 10.56
CA TRP A 490 16.32 -4.33 10.74
C TRP A 490 17.36 -5.39 10.36
N LYS A 491 17.18 -6.63 10.82
CA LYS A 491 18.04 -7.76 10.45
C LYS A 491 17.96 -8.06 8.94
N ALA A 492 16.77 -8.08 8.37
CA ALA A 492 16.55 -8.30 6.93
C ALA A 492 17.20 -7.23 6.04
N MET A 493 17.28 -5.99 6.53
CA MET A 493 17.95 -4.88 5.85
C MET A 493 19.48 -4.94 6.00
N GLY A 494 20.02 -5.72 6.94
CA GLY A 494 21.44 -5.70 7.31
C GLY A 494 21.80 -4.47 8.16
N TRP A 495 20.84 -3.92 8.89
CA TRP A 495 21.01 -2.74 9.74
C TRP A 495 21.22 -3.07 11.21
N ASP A 496 20.98 -4.32 11.61
CA ASP A 496 21.22 -4.73 12.98
C ASP A 496 22.73 -4.69 13.31
N THR A 497 23.07 -3.99 14.39
CA THR A 497 24.44 -3.79 14.86
C THR A 497 24.69 -4.49 16.19
N SER A 498 23.80 -5.39 16.63
CA SER A 498 23.91 -6.08 17.93
C SER A 498 25.26 -6.78 18.13
N ASP A 499 25.86 -7.24 17.04
CA ASP A 499 27.09 -8.05 17.03
C ASP A 499 28.32 -7.24 16.55
N GLU A 500 28.14 -5.94 16.26
CA GLU A 500 29.18 -5.05 15.73
C GLU A 500 29.45 -3.86 16.66
N ALA A 501 30.55 -3.13 16.43
CA ALA A 501 30.77 -1.84 17.11
C ALA A 501 29.60 -0.87 16.80
N PRO A 502 29.27 0.08 17.71
CA PRO A 502 28.19 1.05 17.50
C PRO A 502 28.31 1.69 16.10
N SER A 503 27.25 1.61 15.29
CA SER A 503 27.30 2.17 13.94
C SER A 503 27.25 3.69 13.98
N ASP A 504 28.11 4.35 13.21
CA ASP A 504 28.07 5.81 12.99
C ASP A 504 26.83 6.30 12.21
N SER A 505 25.89 5.40 11.89
CA SER A 505 24.73 5.66 11.04
C SER A 505 23.43 5.75 11.83
N ILE A 506 22.90 6.96 12.00
CA ILE A 506 21.62 7.19 12.69
C ILE A 506 20.43 6.49 12.02
N LEU A 507 20.50 6.20 10.71
CA LEU A 507 19.47 5.43 10.00
C LEU A 507 19.33 3.98 10.50
N LYS A 508 20.39 3.44 11.12
CA LYS A 508 20.40 2.08 11.67
C LYS A 508 19.92 2.03 13.12
N GLU A 509 19.70 3.17 13.77
CA GLU A 509 19.14 3.20 15.13
C GLU A 509 17.71 2.67 15.11
N MET A 510 17.42 1.71 15.98
CA MET A 510 16.08 1.14 16.08
C MET A 510 15.11 2.14 16.72
N PRO A 511 13.92 2.34 16.15
CA PRO A 511 12.93 3.23 16.73
C PRO A 511 12.41 2.69 18.07
N THR A 512 12.09 3.62 18.96
CA THR A 512 11.33 3.31 20.18
C THR A 512 9.90 2.94 19.83
N ILE A 513 9.28 2.04 20.60
CA ILE A 513 7.89 1.63 20.41
C ILE A 513 7.08 2.12 21.61
N THR A 514 5.93 2.72 21.35
CA THR A 514 5.00 3.19 22.38
C THR A 514 3.58 2.70 22.10
N VAL A 515 2.98 2.00 23.07
CA VAL A 515 1.59 1.52 22.99
C VAL A 515 0.78 2.07 24.16
N LYS A 516 0.37 3.34 24.07
CA LYS A 516 -0.23 4.07 25.21
C LYS A 516 -1.64 4.59 24.98
N TRP A 517 -1.95 5.09 23.79
CA TRP A 517 -3.17 5.87 23.56
C TRP A 517 -4.32 5.03 23.03
N ASP A 518 -5.53 5.32 23.49
CA ASP A 518 -6.74 4.66 23.02
C ASP A 518 -7.38 5.40 21.82
N GLU A 519 -7.92 4.61 20.89
CA GLU A 519 -8.48 5.07 19.61
C GLU A 519 -9.65 6.06 19.80
N ALA A 520 -10.51 5.82 20.81
CA ALA A 520 -11.72 6.61 21.05
C ALA A 520 -11.44 7.99 21.67
N SER A 521 -10.50 8.09 22.62
CA SER A 521 -10.06 9.39 23.18
C SER A 521 -9.38 10.26 22.13
N CYS A 522 -8.66 9.65 21.18
CA CYS A 522 -8.03 10.38 20.08
C CYS A 522 -9.05 11.18 19.24
N GLY A 523 -10.25 10.64 19.04
CA GLY A 523 -11.34 11.38 18.39
C GLY A 523 -11.75 12.67 19.13
N GLN A 524 -11.73 12.65 20.46
CA GLN A 524 -12.04 13.83 21.29
C GLN A 524 -10.99 14.92 21.13
N LEU A 525 -9.72 14.54 21.04
CA LEU A 525 -8.62 15.48 20.88
C LEU A 525 -8.67 16.21 19.54
N VAL A 526 -9.06 15.53 18.46
CA VAL A 526 -9.27 16.17 17.15
C VAL A 526 -10.35 17.26 17.25
N TYR A 527 -11.46 16.94 17.91
CA TYR A 527 -12.56 17.89 18.13
C TYR A 527 -12.11 19.07 19.00
N LEU A 528 -11.52 18.79 20.16
CA LEU A 528 -11.02 19.81 21.09
C LEU A 528 -10.00 20.74 20.43
N TYR A 529 -8.99 20.18 19.76
CA TYR A 529 -7.97 20.99 19.08
C TYR A 529 -8.59 21.85 17.98
N THR A 530 -9.52 21.31 17.19
CA THR A 530 -10.20 22.09 16.15
C THR A 530 -10.97 23.26 16.76
N GLU A 531 -11.84 22.97 17.74
CA GLU A 531 -12.67 24.00 18.34
C GLU A 531 -11.82 25.07 19.00
N ILE A 532 -10.86 24.68 19.82
CA ILE A 532 -10.05 25.62 20.59
C ILE A 532 -9.15 26.42 19.66
N SER A 533 -8.36 25.76 18.81
CA SER A 533 -7.32 26.43 18.01
C SER A 533 -7.89 27.19 16.82
N GLU A 534 -8.86 26.62 16.10
CA GLU A 534 -9.38 27.20 14.85
C GLU A 534 -10.63 28.06 15.05
N ASN A 535 -11.55 27.65 15.92
CA ASN A 535 -12.86 28.32 16.07
C ASN A 535 -12.89 29.32 17.25
N PHE A 536 -12.12 29.07 18.31
CA PHE A 536 -12.03 29.92 19.51
C PHE A 536 -10.65 30.57 19.68
N ALA A 537 -9.82 30.62 18.63
CA ALA A 537 -8.55 31.35 18.58
C ALA A 537 -7.58 31.06 19.74
N GLY A 538 -7.60 29.85 20.28
CA GLY A 538 -6.76 29.41 21.39
C GLY A 538 -7.35 29.65 22.79
N HIS A 539 -8.65 29.98 22.91
CA HIS A 539 -9.34 30.26 24.17
C HIS A 539 -10.22 29.08 24.65
N PRO A 540 -9.65 28.08 25.36
CA PRO A 540 -10.41 26.92 25.82
C PRO A 540 -11.51 27.27 26.83
N GLU A 541 -11.34 28.30 27.65
CA GLU A 541 -12.33 28.78 28.61
C GLU A 541 -13.64 29.24 27.94
N GLU A 542 -13.54 29.96 26.82
CA GLU A 542 -14.70 30.42 26.06
C GLU A 542 -15.42 29.24 25.40
N PHE A 543 -14.66 28.32 24.82
CA PHE A 543 -15.18 27.10 24.25
C PHE A 543 -15.90 26.24 25.30
N PHE A 544 -15.29 26.02 26.48
CA PHE A 544 -15.87 25.20 27.54
C PHE A 544 -17.15 25.84 28.07
N SER A 545 -17.14 27.15 28.30
CA SER A 545 -18.33 27.89 28.73
C SER A 545 -19.47 27.82 27.70
N THR A 546 -19.14 27.84 26.42
CA THR A 546 -20.10 27.74 25.31
C THR A 546 -20.68 26.33 25.18
N LEU A 547 -19.83 25.31 25.27
CA LEU A 547 -20.24 23.92 25.11
C LEU A 547 -20.97 23.41 26.36
N ALA A 548 -20.63 23.84 27.56
CA ALA A 548 -21.25 23.37 28.80
C ALA A 548 -22.78 23.43 28.72
N ARG A 549 -23.45 22.36 29.18
CA ARG A 549 -24.92 22.32 29.26
C ARG A 549 -25.45 23.46 30.12
N PRO A 550 -26.64 24.01 29.82
CA PRO A 550 -27.23 25.09 30.61
C PRO A 550 -27.35 24.80 32.12
N GLU A 551 -27.54 23.53 32.46
CA GLU A 551 -27.71 23.02 33.83
C GLU A 551 -26.39 22.92 34.61
N LYS A 552 -25.23 23.04 33.95
CA LYS A 552 -23.91 22.86 34.56
C LYS A 552 -23.48 24.15 35.26
N THR A 553 -23.22 24.07 36.56
CA THR A 553 -22.78 25.21 37.38
C THR A 553 -21.30 25.53 37.17
N ASP A 554 -20.46 24.50 37.10
CA ASP A 554 -19.05 24.63 36.76
C ASP A 554 -18.87 24.59 35.24
N ARG A 555 -18.57 25.75 34.67
CA ARG A 555 -18.32 25.96 33.24
C ARG A 555 -16.85 25.84 32.85
N SER A 556 -15.96 25.62 33.82
CA SER A 556 -14.54 25.33 33.56
C SER A 556 -14.28 23.86 33.23
N LYS A 557 -15.35 23.04 33.23
CA LYS A 557 -15.30 21.60 33.00
C LYS A 557 -16.34 21.16 31.98
N ILE A 558 -15.94 20.42 30.95
CA ILE A 558 -16.83 19.77 29.97
C ILE A 558 -16.68 18.25 30.02
N THR A 559 -17.74 17.53 29.67
CA THR A 559 -17.78 16.07 29.64
C THR A 559 -18.07 15.62 28.22
N LEU A 560 -17.11 14.97 27.56
CA LEU A 560 -17.26 14.49 26.19
C LEU A 560 -17.43 12.98 26.17
N ALA A 561 -18.36 12.50 25.36
CA ALA A 561 -18.48 11.09 25.00
C ALA A 561 -18.04 10.88 23.55
N THR A 562 -17.41 9.75 23.26
CA THR A 562 -17.17 9.27 21.90
C THR A 562 -17.71 7.86 21.76
N ILE A 563 -18.54 7.64 20.75
CA ILE A 563 -18.84 6.28 20.25
C ILE A 563 -18.03 6.08 18.98
N ASP A 564 -17.01 5.22 19.07
CA ASP A 564 -16.19 4.81 17.94
C ASP A 564 -16.65 3.47 17.38
N ILE A 565 -17.10 3.47 16.13
CA ILE A 565 -17.62 2.27 15.48
C ILE A 565 -16.54 1.73 14.54
N GLY A 566 -15.77 0.76 15.02
CA GLY A 566 -14.81 0.03 14.21
C GLY A 566 -15.47 -1.00 13.29
N GLY A 567 -14.65 -1.80 12.62
CA GLY A 567 -15.15 -2.97 11.90
C GLY A 567 -15.52 -4.13 12.84
N GLY A 568 -14.75 -4.32 13.91
CA GLY A 568 -14.94 -5.43 14.85
C GLY A 568 -15.35 -5.07 16.27
N THR A 569 -15.25 -3.80 16.65
CA THR A 569 -15.64 -3.32 17.99
C THR A 569 -16.40 -2.01 17.87
N THR A 570 -17.34 -1.78 18.78
CA THR A 570 -17.94 -0.48 19.05
C THR A 570 -17.52 -0.06 20.46
N ASP A 571 -16.82 1.05 20.54
CA ASP A 571 -16.15 1.52 21.76
C ASP A 571 -16.82 2.81 22.27
N LEU A 572 -17.02 2.92 23.59
CA LEU A 572 -17.47 4.15 24.24
C LEU A 572 -16.40 4.63 25.20
N VAL A 573 -16.02 5.91 25.08
CA VAL A 573 -15.19 6.59 26.08
C VAL A 573 -15.86 7.89 26.51
N ILE A 574 -15.89 8.13 27.81
CA ILE A 574 -16.38 9.37 28.42
C ILE A 574 -15.26 10.00 29.23
N THR A 575 -14.91 11.23 28.88
CA THR A 575 -13.81 11.99 29.48
C THR A 575 -14.29 13.35 29.93
N ASP A 576 -13.94 13.68 31.15
CA ASP A 576 -14.06 15.02 31.69
C ASP A 576 -12.81 15.81 31.33
N TYR A 577 -12.97 17.04 30.83
CA TYR A 577 -11.88 17.97 30.57
C TYR A 577 -12.06 19.20 31.42
N SER A 578 -11.03 19.60 32.18
CA SER A 578 -11.02 20.84 32.97
C SER A 578 -9.90 21.79 32.52
N THR A 579 -10.17 23.09 32.62
CA THR A 579 -9.15 24.14 32.39
C THR A 579 -8.48 24.54 33.71
N GLU A 580 -7.16 24.43 33.81
CA GLU A 580 -6.37 24.98 34.92
C GLU A 580 -5.64 26.26 34.48
N GLY A 581 -5.59 27.28 35.37
CA GLY A 581 -4.80 28.50 35.17
C GLY A 581 -5.55 29.74 34.67
N ALA A 582 -6.89 29.72 34.58
CA ALA A 582 -7.71 30.82 34.06
C ALA A 582 -7.65 32.14 34.88
N SER A 583 -6.98 32.15 36.04
CA SER A 583 -6.97 33.29 36.97
C SER A 583 -5.92 34.37 36.66
N LEU A 584 -5.01 34.14 35.70
CA LEU A 584 -3.92 35.07 35.36
C LEU A 584 -3.93 35.36 33.86
N ALA A 585 -4.31 36.59 33.50
CA ALA A 585 -4.28 37.07 32.13
C ALA A 585 -2.86 36.92 31.54
N GLY A 586 -2.71 36.03 30.55
CA GLY A 586 -1.45 35.83 29.81
C GLY A 586 -0.73 34.48 30.02
N SER A 587 -1.27 33.54 30.81
CA SER A 587 -0.71 32.17 30.91
C SER A 587 -1.37 31.17 29.97
N ASN A 588 -0.59 30.25 29.39
CA ASN A 588 -1.11 29.11 28.63
C ASN A 588 -2.06 28.28 29.50
N VAL A 589 -3.36 28.30 29.18
CA VAL A 589 -4.39 27.50 29.88
C VAL A 589 -4.15 26.02 29.57
N ARG A 590 -4.03 25.19 30.62
CA ARG A 590 -3.80 23.76 30.48
C ARG A 590 -5.11 23.01 30.58
N ILE A 591 -5.35 22.09 29.64
CA ILE A 591 -6.51 21.20 29.66
C ILE A 591 -6.11 19.88 30.29
N ILE A 592 -6.87 19.42 31.29
CA ILE A 592 -6.60 18.17 32.01
C ILE A 592 -7.73 17.18 31.74
N PRO A 593 -7.44 16.03 31.11
CA PRO A 593 -8.40 14.97 30.92
C PRO A 593 -8.51 14.07 32.16
N GLU A 594 -9.73 13.71 32.53
CA GLU A 594 -10.08 12.71 33.53
C GLU A 594 -11.07 11.71 32.89
N GLN A 595 -10.57 10.55 32.46
CA GLN A 595 -11.42 9.52 31.86
C GLN A 595 -12.36 8.93 32.92
N ARG A 596 -13.67 9.08 32.72
CA ARG A 596 -14.73 8.67 33.65
C ARG A 596 -15.26 7.28 33.36
N PHE A 597 -15.33 6.91 32.08
CA PHE A 597 -15.88 5.64 31.65
C PHE A 597 -15.22 5.17 30.36
N ARG A 598 -15.05 3.85 30.22
CA ARG A 598 -14.71 3.20 28.96
C ARG A 598 -15.33 1.81 28.87
N ASP A 599 -15.79 1.43 27.69
CA ASP A 599 -16.29 0.07 27.41
C ASP A 599 -16.17 -0.28 25.92
N SER A 600 -16.23 -1.57 25.60
CA SER A 600 -16.04 -2.10 24.24
C SER A 600 -16.94 -3.31 23.97
N PHE A 601 -17.67 -3.26 22.86
CA PHE A 601 -18.57 -4.32 22.42
C PHE A 601 -18.06 -4.97 21.13
N LYS A 602 -18.16 -6.30 21.02
CA LYS A 602 -17.78 -7.07 19.81
C LYS A 602 -18.84 -7.05 18.70
N VAL A 603 -19.74 -6.08 18.71
CA VAL A 603 -20.77 -5.86 17.68
C VAL A 603 -20.49 -4.51 17.03
N ALA A 604 -20.27 -4.48 15.72
CA ALA A 604 -19.74 -3.31 15.03
C ALA A 604 -20.08 -3.30 13.51
N GLY A 605 -19.18 -2.72 12.69
CA GLY A 605 -19.38 -2.61 11.24
C GLY A 605 -19.52 -3.94 10.49
N ASP A 606 -18.78 -4.97 10.89
CA ASP A 606 -18.86 -6.30 10.24
C ASP A 606 -20.25 -6.93 10.44
N ASP A 607 -20.91 -6.68 11.58
CA ASP A 607 -22.27 -7.15 11.87
C ASP A 607 -23.32 -6.40 11.03
N ILE A 608 -23.11 -5.09 10.77
CA ILE A 608 -23.96 -4.33 9.83
C ILE A 608 -23.87 -4.95 8.44
N VAL A 609 -22.65 -5.28 7.98
CA VAL A 609 -22.45 -5.92 6.68
C VAL A 609 -23.16 -7.27 6.64
N LEU A 610 -23.04 -8.09 7.68
CA LEU A 610 -23.71 -9.39 7.77
C LEU A 610 -25.23 -9.25 7.72
N ASP A 611 -25.81 -8.32 8.46
CA ASP A 611 -27.26 -8.10 8.49
C ASP A 611 -27.75 -7.56 7.13
N VAL A 612 -26.98 -6.71 6.46
CA VAL A 612 -27.29 -6.23 5.10
C VAL A 612 -27.23 -7.36 4.08
N ILE A 613 -26.21 -8.23 4.15
CA ILE A 613 -26.11 -9.41 3.29
C ILE A 613 -27.36 -10.27 3.45
N ARG A 614 -27.73 -10.60 4.68
CA ARG A 614 -28.90 -11.44 4.99
C ARG A 614 -30.21 -10.82 4.53
N LYS A 615 -30.38 -9.50 4.69
CA LYS A 615 -31.65 -8.82 4.44
C LYS A 615 -31.86 -8.40 2.99
N PHE A 616 -30.80 -7.96 2.31
CA PHE A 616 -30.90 -7.31 0.99
C PHE A 616 -30.21 -8.08 -0.13
N ILE A 617 -29.21 -8.92 0.17
CA ILE A 617 -28.42 -9.62 -0.86
C ILE A 617 -28.90 -11.07 -1.03
N LEU A 618 -28.89 -11.89 0.02
CA LEU A 618 -29.25 -13.32 -0.09
C LEU A 618 -30.65 -13.58 -0.66
N PRO A 619 -31.71 -12.80 -0.33
CA PRO A 619 -33.04 -13.03 -0.90
C PRO A 619 -33.08 -12.92 -2.43
N ALA A 620 -32.24 -12.08 -3.03
CA ALA A 620 -32.16 -11.96 -4.49
C ALA A 620 -31.59 -13.23 -5.15
N PHE A 621 -30.63 -13.88 -4.50
CA PHE A 621 -30.09 -15.16 -4.94
C PHE A 621 -31.12 -16.28 -4.77
N GLU A 622 -31.82 -16.34 -3.64
CA GLU A 622 -32.93 -17.29 -3.42
C GLU A 622 -34.02 -17.14 -4.47
N GLN A 623 -34.44 -15.91 -4.78
CA GLN A 623 -35.42 -15.63 -5.83
C GLN A 623 -34.92 -16.03 -7.22
N SER A 624 -33.64 -15.82 -7.52
CA SER A 624 -33.04 -16.24 -8.79
C SER A 624 -32.99 -17.76 -8.93
N LEU A 625 -32.68 -18.48 -7.84
CA LEU A 625 -32.75 -19.94 -7.81
C LEU A 625 -34.20 -20.42 -8.03
N PHE A 626 -35.16 -19.78 -7.37
CA PHE A 626 -36.58 -20.09 -7.55
C PHE A 626 -37.04 -19.84 -9.00
N ALA A 627 -36.66 -18.70 -9.59
CA ALA A 627 -36.97 -18.35 -10.99
C ALA A 627 -36.30 -19.31 -11.99
N ALA A 628 -35.15 -19.87 -11.64
CA ALA A 628 -34.48 -20.95 -12.38
C ALA A 628 -35.14 -22.33 -12.19
N ASN A 629 -36.31 -22.41 -11.54
CA ASN A 629 -37.04 -23.64 -11.22
C ASN A 629 -36.23 -24.62 -10.35
N ILE A 630 -35.38 -24.10 -9.45
CA ILE A 630 -34.66 -24.92 -8.47
C ILE A 630 -35.59 -25.29 -7.32
N LYS A 631 -35.69 -26.60 -7.04
CA LYS A 631 -36.49 -27.13 -5.93
C LYS A 631 -35.79 -26.83 -4.61
N GLU A 632 -36.54 -26.44 -3.59
CA GLU A 632 -36.02 -26.20 -2.22
C GLU A 632 -34.78 -25.26 -2.23
N PRO A 633 -34.91 -24.04 -2.79
CA PRO A 633 -33.78 -23.10 -2.93
C PRO A 633 -33.20 -22.67 -1.58
N ASP A 634 -34.02 -22.67 -0.53
CA ASP A 634 -33.63 -22.42 0.86
C ASP A 634 -32.63 -23.46 1.39
N VAL A 635 -32.85 -24.74 1.09
CA VAL A 635 -31.93 -25.83 1.48
C VAL A 635 -30.60 -25.67 0.77
N LEU A 636 -30.61 -25.39 -0.54
CA LEU A 636 -29.39 -25.15 -1.30
C LEU A 636 -28.63 -23.91 -0.80
N MET A 637 -29.33 -22.84 -0.46
CA MET A 637 -28.70 -21.64 0.10
C MET A 637 -28.12 -21.88 1.49
N ALA A 638 -28.76 -22.70 2.32
CA ALA A 638 -28.19 -23.16 3.59
C ALA A 638 -26.90 -23.97 3.37
N GLN A 639 -26.84 -24.80 2.33
CA GLN A 639 -25.61 -25.51 1.96
C GLN A 639 -24.53 -24.57 1.41
N LEU A 640 -24.89 -23.59 0.57
CA LEU A 640 -23.92 -22.68 -0.04
C LEU A 640 -23.39 -21.64 0.96
N CYS A 641 -24.21 -21.17 1.88
CA CYS A 641 -23.94 -19.98 2.71
C CYS A 641 -24.08 -20.22 4.23
N GLY A 642 -24.53 -21.41 4.65
CA GLY A 642 -24.79 -21.72 6.06
C GLY A 642 -23.64 -22.40 6.80
N ASN A 643 -23.96 -22.99 7.95
CA ASN A 643 -23.00 -23.57 8.89
C ASN A 643 -22.78 -25.09 8.70
N GLU A 644 -23.22 -25.65 7.57
CA GLU A 644 -23.06 -27.09 7.31
C GLU A 644 -21.58 -27.47 7.16
N SER A 645 -21.24 -28.65 7.70
CA SER A 645 -19.91 -29.25 7.57
C SER A 645 -19.69 -29.68 6.12
N ILE A 646 -18.66 -29.10 5.51
CA ILE A 646 -18.28 -29.36 4.12
C ILE A 646 -16.79 -29.72 4.07
N ASN A 647 -16.37 -30.30 2.95
CA ASN A 647 -14.96 -30.59 2.74
C ASN A 647 -14.15 -29.28 2.67
N ALA A 648 -12.83 -29.39 2.88
CA ALA A 648 -11.94 -28.23 2.94
C ALA A 648 -11.96 -27.38 1.65
N VAL A 649 -12.14 -28.00 0.48
CA VAL A 649 -12.16 -27.31 -0.82
C VAL A 649 -13.44 -26.48 -0.98
N ASP A 650 -14.60 -27.08 -0.71
CA ASP A 650 -15.88 -26.39 -0.72
C ASP A 650 -15.89 -25.25 0.32
N ALA A 651 -15.19 -25.41 1.45
CA ALA A 651 -15.09 -24.35 2.47
C ALA A 651 -14.34 -23.12 1.96
N VAL A 652 -13.28 -23.34 1.17
CA VAL A 652 -12.55 -22.27 0.48
C VAL A 652 -13.45 -21.59 -0.57
N TYR A 653 -14.19 -22.35 -1.38
CA TYR A 653 -15.09 -21.74 -2.37
C TYR A 653 -16.28 -21.02 -1.75
N ARG A 654 -16.84 -21.51 -0.63
CA ARG A 654 -17.83 -20.78 0.18
C ARG A 654 -17.26 -19.45 0.66
N GLN A 655 -16.02 -19.45 1.16
CA GLN A 655 -15.34 -18.21 1.55
C GLN A 655 -15.15 -17.26 0.35
N GLN A 656 -14.74 -17.79 -0.80
CA GLN A 656 -14.54 -17.01 -2.03
C GLN A 656 -15.87 -16.44 -2.56
N LEU A 657 -16.97 -17.19 -2.50
CA LEU A 657 -18.30 -16.71 -2.85
C LEU A 657 -18.67 -15.47 -2.03
N THR A 658 -18.45 -15.52 -0.71
CA THR A 658 -18.68 -14.36 0.16
C THR A 658 -17.74 -13.19 -0.15
N ARG A 659 -16.46 -13.45 -0.43
CA ARG A 659 -15.45 -12.40 -0.69
C ARG A 659 -15.56 -11.76 -2.07
N GLN A 660 -15.99 -12.51 -3.09
CA GLN A 660 -16.13 -12.04 -4.47
C GLN A 660 -17.51 -11.43 -4.73
N ILE A 661 -18.56 -11.88 -4.02
CA ILE A 661 -19.95 -11.49 -4.31
C ILE A 661 -20.59 -10.80 -3.11
N PHE A 662 -20.90 -11.52 -2.03
CA PHE A 662 -21.81 -11.00 -0.99
C PHE A 662 -21.27 -9.79 -0.24
N THR A 663 -20.02 -9.86 0.23
CA THR A 663 -19.38 -8.74 0.94
C THR A 663 -19.21 -7.52 0.03
N PRO A 664 -18.64 -7.65 -1.20
CA PRO A 664 -18.59 -6.52 -2.13
C PRO A 664 -19.94 -5.88 -2.45
N LEU A 665 -20.99 -6.68 -2.69
CA LEU A 665 -22.34 -6.15 -2.96
C LEU A 665 -22.91 -5.38 -1.77
N ALA A 666 -22.80 -5.94 -0.57
CA ALA A 666 -23.26 -5.26 0.64
C ALA A 666 -22.48 -3.96 0.90
N LEU A 667 -21.17 -3.95 0.68
CA LEU A 667 -20.35 -2.75 0.77
C LEU A 667 -20.71 -1.71 -0.30
N GLN A 668 -21.02 -2.13 -1.54
CA GLN A 668 -21.50 -1.22 -2.60
C GLN A 668 -22.86 -0.61 -2.25
N LEU A 669 -23.78 -1.39 -1.67
CA LEU A 669 -25.07 -0.89 -1.19
C LEU A 669 -24.88 0.10 -0.04
N LEU A 670 -24.08 -0.25 0.97
CA LEU A 670 -23.74 0.65 2.08
C LEU A 670 -23.02 1.91 1.60
N LYS A 671 -22.17 1.79 0.58
CA LYS A 671 -21.45 2.92 -0.02
C LYS A 671 -22.39 3.89 -0.74
N ALA A 672 -23.36 3.38 -1.50
CA ALA A 672 -24.42 4.20 -2.08
C ALA A 672 -25.25 4.86 -0.97
N TYR A 673 -25.58 4.09 0.07
CA TYR A 673 -26.32 4.56 1.23
C TYR A 673 -25.60 5.65 2.05
N GLU A 674 -24.25 5.69 2.06
CA GLU A 674 -23.51 6.81 2.66
C GLU A 674 -23.89 8.18 2.06
N GLY A 675 -24.32 8.21 0.79
CA GLY A 675 -24.77 9.43 0.11
C GLY A 675 -26.28 9.68 0.17
N TYR A 676 -27.05 8.80 0.82
CA TYR A 676 -28.49 8.89 0.87
C TYR A 676 -28.96 10.03 1.78
N ASP A 677 -29.87 10.85 1.25
CA ASP A 677 -30.56 11.88 2.01
C ASP A 677 -32.03 11.48 2.22
N PRO A 678 -32.46 11.17 3.47
CA PRO A 678 -33.84 10.82 3.76
C PRO A 678 -34.86 11.92 3.43
N GLU A 679 -34.44 13.19 3.31
CA GLU A 679 -35.32 14.29 2.89
C GLU A 679 -35.66 14.24 1.39
N TYR A 680 -34.80 13.62 0.58
CA TYR A 680 -34.95 13.47 -0.86
C TYR A 680 -34.85 11.99 -1.27
N PRO A 681 -35.87 11.16 -0.98
CA PRO A 681 -35.85 9.75 -1.32
C PRO A 681 -35.65 9.53 -2.81
N VAL A 682 -34.75 8.60 -3.14
CA VAL A 682 -34.51 8.13 -4.51
C VAL A 682 -35.24 6.82 -4.75
N ALA A 683 -35.68 6.59 -5.99
CA ALA A 683 -36.30 5.33 -6.37
C ALA A 683 -35.29 4.17 -6.25
N ALA A 684 -35.80 2.97 -5.98
CA ALA A 684 -34.98 1.77 -5.96
C ALA A 684 -34.37 1.51 -7.34
N GLU A 685 -33.08 1.17 -7.35
CA GLU A 685 -32.33 0.86 -8.57
C GLU A 685 -32.27 -0.65 -8.76
N GLU A 686 -32.63 -1.16 -9.94
CA GLU A 686 -32.51 -2.58 -10.29
C GLU A 686 -31.28 -2.77 -11.18
N LEU A 687 -30.32 -3.57 -10.72
CA LEU A 687 -29.05 -3.85 -11.40
C LEU A 687 -28.67 -5.32 -11.23
N THR A 688 -27.87 -5.85 -12.13
CA THR A 688 -27.28 -7.17 -11.99
C THR A 688 -25.99 -7.15 -11.15
N CYS A 689 -25.58 -8.31 -10.63
CA CYS A 689 -24.29 -8.47 -9.96
C CYS A 689 -23.11 -7.99 -10.82
N ALA A 690 -23.11 -8.32 -12.12
CA ALA A 690 -22.04 -7.96 -13.04
C ALA A 690 -21.99 -6.45 -13.31
N GLU A 691 -23.14 -5.78 -13.42
CA GLU A 691 -23.19 -4.32 -13.55
C GLU A 691 -22.63 -3.61 -12.32
N ARG A 692 -22.81 -4.19 -11.12
CA ARG A 692 -22.35 -3.57 -9.88
C ARG A 692 -20.91 -3.89 -9.50
N LEU A 693 -20.45 -5.11 -9.73
CA LEU A 693 -19.11 -5.56 -9.35
C LEU A 693 -18.10 -5.46 -10.51
N GLY A 694 -18.59 -5.40 -11.75
CA GLY A 694 -17.80 -5.52 -12.97
C GLY A 694 -17.76 -6.95 -13.50
N ALA A 695 -17.64 -7.09 -14.83
CA ALA A 695 -17.74 -8.37 -15.54
C ALA A 695 -16.73 -9.44 -15.09
N ASN A 696 -15.57 -9.03 -14.56
CA ASN A 696 -14.49 -9.93 -14.14
C ASN A 696 -14.42 -10.14 -12.61
N ALA A 697 -15.43 -9.68 -11.85
CA ALA A 697 -15.41 -9.79 -10.40
C ALA A 697 -15.62 -11.22 -9.88
N ILE A 698 -16.37 -12.03 -10.63
CA ILE A 698 -16.74 -13.39 -10.27
C ILE A 698 -15.84 -14.36 -11.03
N SER A 699 -15.03 -15.12 -10.30
CA SER A 699 -14.15 -16.13 -10.90
C SER A 699 -14.95 -17.31 -11.45
N THR A 700 -14.47 -17.90 -12.56
CA THR A 700 -15.03 -19.13 -13.13
C THR A 700 -15.09 -20.28 -12.10
N ALA A 701 -14.14 -20.32 -11.16
CA ALA A 701 -14.12 -21.33 -10.10
C ALA A 701 -15.31 -21.19 -9.14
N VAL A 702 -15.63 -19.97 -8.71
CA VAL A 702 -16.82 -19.70 -7.85
C VAL A 702 -18.12 -19.97 -8.61
N GLN A 703 -18.18 -19.56 -9.88
CA GLN A 703 -19.29 -19.85 -10.79
C GLN A 703 -19.53 -21.37 -10.90
N ASN A 704 -18.46 -22.15 -11.09
CA ASN A 704 -18.54 -23.61 -11.17
C ASN A 704 -18.90 -24.27 -9.84
N TYR A 705 -18.42 -23.74 -8.71
CA TYR A 705 -18.78 -24.24 -7.38
C TYR A 705 -20.30 -24.19 -7.14
N VAL A 706 -20.93 -23.03 -7.42
CA VAL A 706 -22.39 -22.89 -7.26
C VAL A 706 -23.15 -23.80 -8.22
N ASN A 707 -22.76 -23.82 -9.50
CA ASN A 707 -23.43 -24.68 -10.49
C ASN A 707 -23.25 -26.18 -10.21
N SER A 708 -22.12 -26.58 -9.62
CA SER A 708 -21.89 -27.95 -9.16
C SER A 708 -22.79 -28.31 -7.98
N ALA A 709 -23.04 -27.36 -7.06
CA ALA A 709 -23.99 -27.56 -5.97
C ALA A 709 -25.43 -27.68 -6.50
N ILE A 710 -25.85 -26.81 -7.43
CA ILE A 710 -27.16 -26.89 -8.11
C ILE A 710 -27.33 -28.25 -8.80
N SER A 711 -26.32 -28.70 -9.56
CA SER A 711 -26.36 -29.96 -10.30
C SER A 711 -26.49 -31.18 -9.38
N ARG A 712 -25.79 -31.17 -8.23
CA ARG A 712 -25.90 -32.20 -7.19
C ARG A 712 -27.29 -32.21 -6.56
N HIS A 713 -27.86 -31.03 -6.30
CA HIS A 713 -29.18 -30.87 -5.67
C HIS A 713 -30.34 -31.32 -6.58
N GLN A 714 -30.27 -31.05 -7.88
CA GLN A 714 -31.35 -31.38 -8.83
C GLN A 714 -31.26 -32.76 -9.48
N GLY A 715 -30.13 -33.47 -9.38
CA GLY A 715 -29.97 -34.82 -9.93
C GLY A 715 -29.77 -34.89 -11.45
N MET A 716 -28.65 -34.35 -11.94
CA MET A 716 -28.18 -34.38 -13.35
C MET A 716 -28.96 -33.53 -14.39
N HIS A 717 -29.81 -32.59 -13.99
CA HIS A 717 -30.33 -31.56 -14.90
C HIS A 717 -29.35 -30.38 -15.05
N SER A 718 -29.15 -29.92 -16.29
CA SER A 718 -28.17 -28.88 -16.68
C SER A 718 -28.67 -27.44 -16.41
N THR A 719 -29.24 -27.17 -15.25
CA THR A 719 -29.64 -25.80 -14.89
C THR A 719 -28.39 -25.03 -14.49
N VAL A 720 -28.01 -24.05 -15.31
CA VAL A 720 -26.86 -23.17 -15.04
C VAL A 720 -27.40 -21.80 -14.60
N LEU A 721 -27.02 -21.37 -13.40
CA LEU A 721 -27.27 -20.02 -12.92
C LEU A 721 -26.05 -19.16 -13.21
N ASP A 722 -26.21 -18.10 -14.00
CA ASP A 722 -25.19 -17.06 -14.14
C ASP A 722 -25.23 -16.13 -12.91
N LEU A 723 -24.21 -16.19 -12.06
CA LEU A 723 -24.13 -15.36 -10.86
C LEU A 723 -23.99 -13.87 -11.21
N GLY A 724 -23.44 -13.56 -12.38
CA GLY A 724 -23.32 -12.18 -12.87
C GLY A 724 -24.66 -11.57 -13.25
N ALA A 725 -25.62 -12.40 -13.70
CA ALA A 725 -26.94 -11.98 -14.15
C ALA A 725 -28.00 -11.91 -13.04
N VAL A 726 -27.66 -12.26 -11.80
CA VAL A 726 -28.58 -12.20 -10.65
C VAL A 726 -29.04 -10.74 -10.46
N PRO A 727 -30.36 -10.44 -10.56
CA PRO A 727 -30.89 -9.10 -10.36
C PRO A 727 -30.86 -8.73 -8.87
N LEU A 728 -30.53 -7.48 -8.58
CA LEU A 728 -30.42 -6.90 -7.24
C LEU A 728 -31.21 -5.60 -7.21
N ILE A 729 -31.94 -5.39 -6.10
CA ILE A 729 -32.69 -4.16 -5.86
C ILE A 729 -31.95 -3.34 -4.79
N PHE A 730 -31.38 -2.21 -5.20
CA PHE A 730 -30.75 -1.25 -4.31
C PHE A 730 -31.80 -0.24 -3.85
N ASP A 731 -32.57 -0.62 -2.83
CA ASP A 731 -33.55 0.24 -2.17
C ASP A 731 -32.93 0.91 -0.93
N LEU A 732 -32.42 2.14 -1.11
CA LEU A 732 -31.78 2.90 -0.04
C LEU A 732 -32.76 3.34 1.05
N GLN A 733 -34.04 3.54 0.73
CA GLN A 733 -35.08 3.86 1.71
C GLN A 733 -35.39 2.64 2.58
N ALA A 734 -35.46 1.44 2.00
CA ALA A 734 -35.63 0.20 2.77
C ALA A 734 -34.44 -0.04 3.70
N VAL A 735 -33.21 0.21 3.24
CA VAL A 735 -32.02 0.18 4.12
C VAL A 735 -32.19 1.19 5.25
N HIS A 736 -32.59 2.43 4.96
CA HIS A 736 -32.81 3.45 5.98
C HIS A 736 -33.83 3.05 7.05
N ASN A 737 -34.99 2.54 6.62
CA ASN A 737 -36.03 2.06 7.53
C ASN A 737 -35.54 0.91 8.40
N TYR A 738 -34.77 -0.02 7.83
CA TYR A 738 -34.20 -1.14 8.59
C TYR A 738 -33.29 -0.69 9.75
N PHE A 739 -32.50 0.37 9.56
CA PHE A 739 -31.75 1.01 10.64
C PHE A 739 -32.66 1.64 11.70
N LEU A 740 -33.68 2.39 11.26
CA LEU A 740 -34.55 3.15 12.17
C LEU A 740 -35.49 2.26 12.99
N GLU A 741 -35.94 1.14 12.44
CA GLU A 741 -36.78 0.14 13.10
C GLU A 741 -36.04 -0.65 14.19
N GLY A 742 -34.71 -0.47 14.31
CA GLY A 742 -33.91 -1.12 15.35
C GLY A 742 -33.65 -2.60 15.09
N GLN A 743 -33.73 -3.03 13.83
CA GLN A 743 -33.64 -4.45 13.43
C GLN A 743 -32.20 -4.96 13.31
N LEU A 744 -31.21 -4.07 13.21
CA LEU A 744 -29.80 -4.48 13.15
C LEU A 744 -29.30 -4.87 14.53
N ASN A 745 -28.38 -5.84 14.58
CA ASN A 745 -27.79 -6.29 15.83
C ASN A 745 -27.09 -5.16 16.60
N ILE A 746 -26.48 -4.21 15.89
CA ILE A 746 -25.79 -3.05 16.48
C ILE A 746 -26.73 -2.09 17.22
N ASN A 747 -28.03 -2.06 16.90
CA ASN A 747 -28.98 -1.16 17.56
C ASN A 747 -29.11 -1.44 19.07
N ARG A 748 -28.96 -2.71 19.49
CA ARG A 748 -28.95 -3.10 20.91
C ARG A 748 -27.76 -2.52 21.65
N THR A 749 -26.58 -2.54 21.02
CA THR A 749 -25.37 -1.92 21.54
C THR A 749 -25.54 -0.41 21.65
N PHE A 750 -26.10 0.26 20.64
CA PHE A 750 -26.38 1.69 20.73
C PHE A 750 -27.32 2.03 21.89
N ASN A 751 -28.40 1.26 22.11
CA ASN A 751 -29.29 1.51 23.25
C ASN A 751 -28.52 1.52 24.57
N ALA A 752 -27.71 0.48 24.83
CA ALA A 752 -26.93 0.37 26.06
C ALA A 752 -25.90 1.51 26.21
N LEU A 753 -25.17 1.83 25.15
CA LEU A 753 -24.16 2.90 25.19
C LEU A 753 -24.79 4.28 25.42
N LEU A 754 -25.94 4.55 24.79
CA LEU A 754 -26.61 5.85 24.90
C LEU A 754 -27.27 6.07 26.26
N GLU A 755 -27.71 5.02 26.94
CA GLU A 755 -28.12 5.10 28.35
C GLU A 755 -26.97 5.58 29.23
N VAL A 756 -25.75 5.07 29.01
CA VAL A 756 -24.54 5.50 29.72
C VAL A 756 -24.23 6.97 29.39
N VAL A 757 -24.25 7.38 28.12
CA VAL A 757 -24.03 8.79 27.73
C VAL A 757 -25.00 9.74 28.45
N ASN A 758 -26.28 9.37 28.52
CA ASN A 758 -27.29 10.16 29.22
C ASN A 758 -27.04 10.19 30.75
N MET A 759 -26.67 9.05 31.35
CA MET A 759 -26.37 8.95 32.78
C MET A 759 -25.21 9.85 33.19
N TYR A 760 -24.15 9.92 32.38
CA TYR A 760 -22.99 10.79 32.63
C TYR A 760 -23.25 12.27 32.28
N LYS A 761 -24.44 12.61 31.77
CA LYS A 761 -24.85 13.96 31.41
C LYS A 761 -23.84 14.66 30.50
N CYS A 762 -23.31 13.94 29.51
CA CYS A 762 -22.28 14.47 28.60
C CYS A 762 -22.73 15.80 27.97
N ASP A 763 -21.77 16.71 27.74
CA ASP A 763 -22.00 17.98 27.06
C ASP A 763 -22.08 17.79 25.54
N ALA A 764 -21.31 16.86 24.98
CA ALA A 764 -21.40 16.45 23.59
C ALA A 764 -21.09 14.95 23.42
N LEU A 765 -21.61 14.38 22.33
CA LEU A 765 -21.35 13.02 21.87
C LEU A 765 -20.73 13.08 20.48
N LEU A 766 -19.51 12.59 20.34
CA LEU A 766 -18.83 12.43 19.06
C LEU A 766 -19.12 11.05 18.48
N LEU A 767 -19.36 10.98 17.18
CA LEU A 767 -19.47 9.71 16.45
C LEU A 767 -18.27 9.56 15.51
N THR A 768 -17.47 8.51 15.73
CA THR A 768 -16.26 8.21 14.95
C THR A 768 -16.32 6.82 14.31
N GLY A 769 -15.32 6.49 13.50
CA GLY A 769 -15.25 5.23 12.77
C GLY A 769 -16.13 5.21 11.52
N ARG A 770 -15.78 4.34 10.55
CA ARG A 770 -16.39 4.36 9.20
C ARG A 770 -17.92 4.17 9.20
N PRO A 771 -18.51 3.23 9.98
CA PRO A 771 -19.96 3.03 9.99
C PRO A 771 -20.76 4.21 10.57
N SER A 772 -20.14 5.13 11.32
CA SER A 772 -20.80 6.38 11.74
C SER A 772 -21.19 7.27 10.56
N ASN A 773 -20.63 7.01 9.37
CA ASN A 773 -21.00 7.68 8.13
C ASN A 773 -22.42 7.33 7.66
N LEU A 774 -22.98 6.19 8.07
CA LEU A 774 -24.25 5.71 7.56
C LEU A 774 -25.40 6.59 8.12
N PRO A 775 -26.26 7.17 7.26
CA PRO A 775 -27.36 8.04 7.72
C PRO A 775 -28.27 7.37 8.75
N GLY A 776 -28.47 6.06 8.65
CA GLY A 776 -29.29 5.27 9.56
C GLY A 776 -28.70 5.13 10.96
N VAL A 777 -27.38 5.06 11.09
CA VAL A 777 -26.71 5.07 12.41
C VAL A 777 -26.96 6.41 13.09
N GLN A 778 -26.71 7.51 12.38
CA GLN A 778 -26.94 8.86 12.93
C GLN A 778 -28.42 9.12 13.23
N GLY A 779 -29.31 8.70 12.34
CA GLY A 779 -30.76 8.81 12.51
C GLY A 779 -31.27 8.02 13.71
N TYR A 780 -30.80 6.79 13.89
CA TYR A 780 -31.17 5.95 15.03
C TYR A 780 -30.67 6.54 16.35
N ILE A 781 -29.41 6.99 16.42
CA ILE A 781 -28.86 7.64 17.62
C ILE A 781 -29.62 8.93 17.95
N ARG A 782 -29.92 9.78 16.96
CA ARG A 782 -30.72 11.00 17.17
C ARG A 782 -32.14 10.69 17.62
N ARG A 783 -32.77 9.63 17.10
CA ARG A 783 -34.11 9.18 17.53
C ARG A 783 -34.17 8.83 19.02
N LEU A 784 -33.09 8.28 19.58
CA LEU A 784 -33.00 7.93 21.00
C LEU A 784 -32.74 9.13 21.91
N MET A 785 -32.41 10.30 21.35
CA MET A 785 -32.25 11.57 22.07
C MET A 785 -31.37 11.48 23.34
N PRO A 786 -30.15 10.87 23.29
CA PRO A 786 -29.24 10.86 24.44
C PRO A 786 -28.81 12.28 24.83
N LEU A 787 -28.80 13.18 23.86
CA LEU A 787 -28.52 14.61 23.94
C LEU A 787 -29.37 15.34 22.90
N SER A 788 -29.45 16.67 22.98
CA SER A 788 -30.04 17.48 21.91
C SER A 788 -29.31 17.23 20.58
N PRO A 789 -30.00 17.20 19.41
CA PRO A 789 -29.38 16.83 18.13
C PRO A 789 -28.10 17.62 17.77
N ASN A 790 -28.03 18.91 18.11
CA ASN A 790 -26.87 19.77 17.85
C ASN A 790 -25.62 19.42 18.67
N ARG A 791 -25.75 18.54 19.68
CA ARG A 791 -24.67 18.05 20.54
C ARG A 791 -24.22 16.64 20.16
N ILE A 792 -24.81 16.05 19.12
CA ILE A 792 -24.42 14.76 18.55
C ILE A 792 -23.64 15.07 17.27
N ILE A 793 -22.31 14.98 17.35
CA ILE A 793 -21.38 15.51 16.36
C ILE A 793 -20.75 14.34 15.60
N PRO A 794 -21.21 14.05 14.37
CA PRO A 794 -20.51 13.09 13.52
C PRO A 794 -19.18 13.70 13.05
N MET A 795 -18.10 12.94 13.18
CA MET A 795 -16.79 13.40 12.69
C MET A 795 -16.69 13.36 11.16
N ARG A 796 -17.62 12.68 10.48
CA ARG A 796 -17.76 12.76 9.02
C ARG A 796 -18.13 14.17 8.59
N ASN A 797 -17.41 14.71 7.60
CA ASN A 797 -17.57 16.06 7.07
C ASN A 797 -17.35 17.16 8.11
N TYR A 798 -16.84 16.83 9.30
CA TYR A 798 -16.50 17.82 10.32
C TYR A 798 -15.42 18.76 9.78
N ARG A 799 -15.62 20.07 9.94
CA ARG A 799 -14.73 21.08 9.40
C ARG A 799 -13.56 21.27 10.37
N THR A 800 -12.40 20.77 9.99
CA THR A 800 -11.15 20.88 10.75
C THR A 800 -10.26 22.02 10.25
N GLY A 801 -10.38 22.41 8.98
CA GLY A 801 -9.44 23.34 8.35
C GLY A 801 -8.24 22.63 7.71
N GLY A 802 -7.20 23.38 7.38
CA GLY A 802 -6.04 22.89 6.61
C GLY A 802 -5.02 22.08 7.42
N TRP A 803 -5.14 22.02 8.75
CA TRP A 803 -4.16 21.34 9.60
C TRP A 803 -4.35 19.82 9.64
N TYR A 804 -5.51 19.30 9.23
CA TYR A 804 -5.83 17.88 9.34
C TYR A 804 -5.25 17.06 8.16
N PRO A 805 -4.37 16.07 8.37
CA PRO A 805 -3.59 15.43 7.30
C PRO A 805 -4.41 14.83 6.14
N PHE A 806 -5.59 14.30 6.46
CA PHE A 806 -6.46 13.61 5.49
C PHE A 806 -7.64 14.47 5.02
N HIS A 807 -7.56 15.80 5.16
CA HIS A 807 -8.69 16.66 4.85
C HIS A 807 -9.00 16.65 3.35
N THR A 808 -10.27 16.79 3.00
CA THR A 808 -10.69 17.20 1.66
C THR A 808 -11.52 18.47 1.81
N ASN A 809 -11.06 19.57 1.20
CA ASN A 809 -11.66 20.90 1.36
C ASN A 809 -11.84 21.31 2.83
N GLY A 810 -10.83 21.03 3.68
CA GLY A 810 -10.84 21.37 5.11
C GLY A 810 -11.82 20.56 5.96
N ARG A 811 -12.27 19.40 5.47
CA ARG A 811 -13.20 18.49 6.18
C ARG A 811 -12.64 17.08 6.29
N ILE A 812 -13.03 16.38 7.35
CA ILE A 812 -12.73 14.94 7.54
C ILE A 812 -13.62 14.12 6.60
N THR A 813 -13.00 13.35 5.70
CA THR A 813 -13.73 12.44 4.78
C THR A 813 -13.89 11.03 5.35
N ASP A 814 -12.86 10.52 6.02
CA ASP A 814 -12.84 9.19 6.62
C ASP A 814 -12.58 9.27 8.13
N PRO A 815 -13.61 9.10 8.96
CA PRO A 815 -13.46 9.17 10.41
C PRO A 815 -12.52 8.14 11.02
N LYS A 816 -12.08 7.08 10.30
CA LYS A 816 -11.04 6.18 10.83
C LYS A 816 -9.72 6.93 11.10
N SER A 817 -9.43 7.98 10.33
CA SER A 817 -8.21 8.75 10.51
C SER A 817 -8.15 9.54 11.82
N THR A 818 -9.27 9.75 12.53
CA THR A 818 -9.27 10.53 13.78
C THR A 818 -8.46 9.88 14.90
N ALA A 819 -8.34 8.55 14.91
CA ALA A 819 -7.52 7.85 15.89
C ALA A 819 -6.02 8.18 15.70
N SER A 820 -5.50 8.02 14.48
CA SER A 820 -4.10 8.39 14.18
C SER A 820 -3.84 9.89 14.38
N VAL A 821 -4.78 10.77 13.99
CA VAL A 821 -4.60 12.22 14.14
C VAL A 821 -4.69 12.66 15.61
N GLY A 822 -5.57 12.08 16.40
CA GLY A 822 -5.61 12.36 17.84
C GLY A 822 -4.36 11.88 18.57
N ALA A 823 -3.82 10.71 18.17
CA ALA A 823 -2.53 10.24 18.65
C ALA A 823 -1.38 11.19 18.27
N MET A 824 -1.41 11.76 17.05
CA MET A 824 -0.46 12.81 16.66
C MET A 824 -0.54 14.02 17.59
N LEU A 825 -1.75 14.47 17.94
CA LEU A 825 -1.95 15.58 18.87
C LEU A 825 -1.49 15.27 20.30
N CYS A 826 -1.57 14.01 20.74
CA CYS A 826 -1.00 13.58 22.03
C CYS A 826 0.52 13.56 22.04
N TRP A 827 1.13 13.27 20.89
CA TRP A 827 2.57 13.09 20.76
C TRP A 827 3.32 14.41 20.69
N LEU A 828 2.77 15.36 19.93
CA LEU A 828 3.30 16.71 19.70
C LEU A 828 3.02 17.61 20.90
#